data_AF-A0A933NIX5-F1
#
_entry.id   AF-A0A933NIX5-F1
#
_cell.length_a   1.000
_cell.length_b   1.000
_cell.length_c   1.000
_cell.angle_alpha   90.00
_cell.angle_beta   90.00
_cell.angle_gamma   90.00
#
_symmetry.space_group_name_H-M   'P 1'
#
loop_
_entity.id
_entity.type
_entity.pdbx_description
1 polymer ?
#
loop_
_entity_poly.entity_id
_entity_poly.type
_entity_poly.pdbx_seq_one_letter_code
_entity_poly.pdbx_strand_id
1 'polypeptide(L)'
;MNHTGSVLIGWMMAFTIAPWAPVGPASASDQPSKASPSAPAREKGFAGYVYRPLSPSEARAAGLPDTDGVVVKQVLPNTPASKAGLEEGDILRRYDDHVIKSESRIDEVRSLYAAGDRVRVTVVRSGKPLTLTMVLEPMPKQYSEARPRTNVDEALRSPRTRFSLPGLFPGRVVEIHDERASLKGRVSPDVVKEMVVKGITTLTGAGPAKSFSMFFSKDDIVGIKVNPVGAGIISTHLEVVDAIIAWLTDNGLPRKNVVIWDRFDHMLAEAGFVPGRYPGISLEALQTMDPDAQEGKSGNDGRWLRPDGRHASEGNFDPDVYYFADVEGPKDKGYLNQHVFNGKNSYFGKLVTKRLTKIINVPVFKNVGNAVSMATKNLGYGAICNTNRLHGPLFLQVCPEVLAFPCIRDKLVLNITDGITGQYEGGPSPAAQFCWPLNTLFFGTDPFAMDMVGHTLMVEKRKSQGVRVNEHPRFTEYLRYAQKVGLGITDVSRIVVVKKCLVGFVVQGSPLNGQERLASPGKAAFRRSPPVTYTAGNLDTHIDGGAVLFLEYGFDRLTVERFSSGSGEITLETYRLASPESALGIYLMSCGKETVVAGVRARNTGNARQITCLKGRCFVQAMGARGGDTLLPDMVRLLNETLDAIAPESLEDPFVHLPRAGLIRGSERLIRGECGLHSLVTLAERNYLGLGGPVTAITGDYSDRTGATYTRILVDYPDDGAAASTFLALCSSLDPTLTMLGRSDALLTYRSSNGRFGIVSRAGRRIEVRFDLLSRP
;
A
#
# COMPACT_ATOMS: atom_id res chain seq x y z
N MET A 1 -46.38 36.80 -54.52
CA MET A 1 -45.57 37.42 -55.58
C MET A 1 -44.75 38.55 -54.96
N ASN A 2 -43.48 38.64 -55.35
CA ASN A 2 -42.46 39.68 -55.08
C ASN A 2 -41.74 39.55 -53.71
N HIS A 3 -40.45 39.14 -53.68
CA HIS A 3 -39.22 39.93 -53.95
C HIS A 3 -39.11 41.14 -53.00
N THR A 4 -38.02 41.49 -52.31
CA THR A 4 -36.60 41.11 -52.20
C THR A 4 -36.02 42.03 -51.12
N GLY A 5 -34.86 41.71 -50.54
CA GLY A 5 -33.93 42.76 -50.09
C GLY A 5 -33.49 42.70 -48.63
N SER A 6 -32.28 42.19 -48.45
CA SER A 6 -31.45 42.17 -47.24
C SER A 6 -31.03 43.57 -46.78
N VAL A 7 -30.84 43.79 -45.46
CA VAL A 7 -29.74 44.57 -44.86
C VAL A 7 -29.54 44.14 -43.39
N LEU A 8 -28.29 43.86 -43.00
CA LEU A 8 -27.79 43.68 -41.63
C LEU A 8 -27.82 45.01 -40.84
N ILE A 9 -28.10 44.97 -39.54
CA ILE A 9 -27.41 45.72 -38.47
C ILE A 9 -27.80 45.09 -37.12
N GLY A 10 -26.81 44.73 -36.32
CA GLY A 10 -26.99 44.14 -35.00
C GLY A 10 -27.12 45.20 -33.91
N TRP A 11 -27.88 44.91 -32.86
CA TRP A 11 -27.79 45.60 -31.55
C TRP A 11 -28.00 44.59 -30.43
N MET A 12 -27.01 44.54 -29.53
CA MET A 12 -27.02 43.82 -28.27
C MET A 12 -27.70 44.73 -27.23
N MET A 13 -28.69 44.22 -26.47
CA MET A 13 -28.83 44.52 -25.03
C MET A 13 -29.95 43.67 -24.41
N ALA A 14 -29.64 43.15 -23.23
CA ALA A 14 -30.50 42.39 -22.34
C ALA A 14 -31.50 43.30 -21.61
N PHE A 15 -32.63 42.74 -21.18
CA PHE A 15 -33.11 42.64 -19.78
C PHE A 15 -34.60 42.25 -19.78
N THR A 16 -34.89 41.05 -19.24
CA THR A 16 -35.91 40.67 -18.22
C THR A 16 -37.29 41.39 -18.20
N ILE A 17 -38.45 40.85 -17.83
CA ILE A 17 -38.91 39.89 -16.78
C ILE A 17 -40.35 39.46 -17.18
N ALA A 18 -40.84 38.37 -16.56
CA ALA A 18 -42.21 38.20 -16.02
C ALA A 18 -43.11 37.12 -16.69
N PRO A 19 -44.15 36.59 -15.99
CA PRO A 19 -44.16 35.20 -15.55
C PRO A 19 -45.41 34.40 -15.98
N TRP A 20 -45.23 33.08 -15.91
CA TRP A 20 -46.13 31.98 -15.55
C TRP A 20 -47.67 32.07 -15.72
N ALA A 21 -48.24 31.10 -16.45
CA ALA A 21 -49.41 30.30 -16.05
C ALA A 21 -49.47 28.99 -16.91
N PRO A 22 -50.34 27.98 -16.63
CA PRO A 22 -49.92 26.61 -16.31
C PRO A 22 -50.37 25.55 -17.33
N VAL A 23 -49.86 24.31 -17.22
CA VAL A 23 -50.34 23.14 -17.98
C VAL A 23 -50.62 21.96 -17.05
N GLY A 24 -51.73 21.28 -17.31
CA GLY A 24 -52.34 20.19 -16.55
C GLY A 24 -51.65 18.81 -16.63
N PRO A 25 -52.36 17.73 -16.22
CA PRO A 25 -51.74 16.58 -15.57
C PRO A 25 -51.21 15.53 -16.56
N ALA A 26 -50.04 14.96 -16.22
CA ALA A 26 -49.42 13.85 -16.92
C ALA A 26 -49.98 12.49 -16.46
N SER A 27 -50.17 11.60 -17.42
CA SER A 27 -50.68 10.23 -17.31
C SER A 27 -49.70 9.26 -16.65
N ALA A 28 -50.26 8.22 -16.04
CA ALA A 28 -49.58 7.14 -15.36
C ALA A 28 -48.72 6.25 -16.29
N SER A 29 -47.42 6.14 -15.98
CA SER A 29 -46.64 4.89 -16.00
C SER A 29 -45.21 5.17 -15.52
N ASP A 30 -44.97 5.08 -14.21
CA ASP A 30 -43.60 5.03 -13.67
C ASP A 30 -43.49 3.82 -12.74
N GLN A 31 -43.21 2.66 -13.34
CA GLN A 31 -42.59 1.55 -12.63
C GLN A 31 -41.07 1.70 -12.73
N PRO A 32 -40.30 1.41 -11.67
CA PRO A 32 -38.85 1.43 -11.73
C PRO A 32 -38.37 0.41 -12.78
N SER A 33 -37.57 0.89 -13.73
CA SER A 33 -37.00 0.04 -14.77
C SER A 33 -36.15 -1.06 -14.14
N LYS A 34 -36.47 -2.32 -14.45
CA LYS A 34 -35.62 -3.47 -14.15
C LYS A 34 -34.24 -3.20 -14.75
N ALA A 35 -33.20 -3.32 -13.93
CA ALA A 35 -31.82 -3.32 -14.38
C ALA A 35 -31.68 -4.30 -15.56
N SER A 36 -31.19 -3.80 -16.69
CA SER A 36 -30.83 -4.64 -17.82
C SER A 36 -29.71 -5.60 -17.38
N PRO A 37 -29.72 -6.88 -17.81
CA PRO A 37 -28.61 -7.77 -17.55
C PRO A 37 -27.34 -7.16 -18.14
N SER A 38 -26.26 -7.12 -17.38
CA SER A 38 -24.95 -6.78 -17.91
C SER A 38 -24.66 -7.66 -19.13
N ALA A 39 -24.29 -7.03 -20.26
CA ALA A 39 -23.86 -7.77 -21.43
C ALA A 39 -22.76 -8.78 -21.05
N PRO A 40 -22.77 -10.00 -21.61
CA PRO A 40 -21.73 -10.99 -21.31
C PRO A 40 -20.35 -10.40 -21.63
N ALA A 41 -19.40 -10.64 -20.73
CA ALA A 41 -18.01 -10.23 -20.94
C ALA A 41 -17.52 -10.77 -22.30
N ARG A 42 -17.04 -9.89 -23.19
CA ARG A 42 -16.49 -10.30 -24.48
C ARG A 42 -15.30 -11.24 -24.23
N GLU A 43 -15.29 -12.38 -24.92
CA GLU A 43 -14.24 -13.39 -24.79
C GLU A 43 -12.87 -12.80 -25.18
N LYS A 44 -11.81 -13.18 -24.45
CA LYS A 44 -10.46 -12.62 -24.64
C LYS A 44 -9.92 -12.94 -26.05
N GLY A 45 -9.30 -11.96 -26.68
CA GLY A 45 -8.64 -12.15 -27.97
C GLY A 45 -7.38 -13.01 -27.84
N PHE A 46 -7.28 -14.04 -28.67
CA PHE A 46 -6.14 -14.92 -28.79
C PHE A 46 -5.46 -14.72 -30.14
N ALA A 47 -4.15 -14.46 -30.11
CA ALA A 47 -3.33 -14.29 -31.31
C ALA A 47 -2.51 -15.54 -31.67
N GLY A 48 -2.09 -16.34 -30.70
CA GLY A 48 -1.36 -17.60 -30.93
C GLY A 48 0.14 -17.47 -31.23
N TYR A 49 0.89 -16.77 -30.38
CA TYR A 49 2.34 -16.71 -30.45
C TYR A 49 2.97 -16.61 -29.05
N VAL A 50 4.22 -17.04 -28.92
CA VAL A 50 5.06 -17.02 -27.71
C VAL A 50 6.21 -16.04 -27.92
N TYR A 51 6.61 -15.31 -26.89
CA TYR A 51 7.71 -14.35 -26.95
C TYR A 51 8.61 -14.42 -25.73
N ARG A 52 9.72 -13.68 -25.80
CA ARG A 52 10.66 -13.43 -24.70
C ARG A 52 11.24 -12.01 -24.81
N PRO A 53 11.87 -11.50 -23.74
CA PRO A 53 12.60 -10.25 -23.80
C PRO A 53 13.67 -10.24 -24.91
N LEU A 54 13.85 -9.08 -25.54
CA LEU A 54 14.91 -8.81 -26.50
C LEU A 54 16.24 -8.59 -25.76
N SER A 55 17.27 -9.37 -26.09
CA SER A 55 18.60 -9.19 -25.48
C SER A 55 19.38 -8.04 -26.14
N PRO A 56 20.34 -7.40 -25.42
CA PRO A 56 21.19 -6.37 -26.00
C PRO A 56 21.99 -6.85 -27.23
N SER A 57 22.42 -8.11 -27.26
CA SER A 57 23.13 -8.70 -28.40
C SER A 57 22.25 -8.83 -29.64
N GLU A 58 20.98 -9.22 -29.46
CA GLU A 58 20.02 -9.37 -30.56
C GLU A 58 19.56 -8.01 -31.10
N ALA A 59 19.35 -7.03 -30.21
CA ALA A 59 19.08 -5.65 -30.60
C ALA A 59 20.20 -5.10 -31.49
N ARG A 60 21.46 -5.28 -31.09
CA ARG A 60 22.64 -4.89 -31.89
C ARG A 60 22.70 -5.63 -33.21
N ALA A 61 22.50 -6.95 -33.21
CA ALA A 61 22.52 -7.76 -34.44
C ALA A 61 21.41 -7.38 -35.43
N ALA A 62 20.26 -6.91 -34.92
CA ALA A 62 19.14 -6.43 -35.72
C ALA A 62 19.26 -4.93 -36.11
N GLY A 63 20.35 -4.25 -35.72
CA GLY A 63 20.56 -2.83 -36.02
C GLY A 63 19.64 -1.87 -35.24
N LEU A 64 19.11 -2.30 -34.10
CA LEU A 64 18.21 -1.50 -33.26
C LEU A 64 19.01 -0.62 -32.27
N PRO A 65 18.53 0.61 -31.99
CA PRO A 65 19.22 1.55 -31.11
C PRO A 65 19.01 1.26 -29.61
N ASP A 66 18.06 0.38 -29.29
CA ASP A 66 17.60 0.11 -27.93
C ASP A 66 17.10 -1.35 -27.84
N THR A 67 16.76 -1.79 -26.64
CA THR A 67 16.20 -3.13 -26.37
C THR A 67 14.67 -3.12 -26.22
N ASP A 68 13.98 -2.08 -26.70
CA ASP A 68 12.52 -2.00 -26.62
C ASP A 68 11.91 -3.11 -27.51
N GLY A 69 10.98 -3.86 -26.95
CA GLY A 69 10.21 -4.86 -27.68
C GLY A 69 10.38 -6.27 -27.13
N VAL A 70 9.79 -7.23 -27.82
CA VAL A 70 9.88 -8.66 -27.51
C VAL A 70 10.20 -9.46 -28.76
N VAL A 71 11.00 -10.51 -28.62
CA VAL A 71 11.32 -11.44 -29.71
C VAL A 71 10.25 -12.52 -29.74
N VAL A 72 9.65 -12.75 -30.91
CA VAL A 72 8.74 -13.87 -31.15
C VAL A 72 9.57 -15.15 -31.14
N LYS A 73 9.32 -15.98 -30.14
CA LYS A 73 9.99 -17.27 -29.94
C LYS A 73 9.32 -18.38 -30.74
N GLN A 74 8.00 -18.31 -30.89
CA GLN A 74 7.23 -19.35 -31.58
C GLN A 74 5.91 -18.76 -32.06
N VAL A 75 5.48 -19.19 -33.25
CA VAL A 75 4.14 -18.90 -33.76
C VAL A 75 3.37 -20.22 -33.83
N LEU A 76 2.19 -20.26 -33.20
CA LEU A 76 1.39 -21.48 -33.14
C LEU A 76 0.68 -21.68 -34.49
N PRO A 77 0.65 -22.91 -35.04
CA PRO A 77 0.05 -23.18 -36.33
C PRO A 77 -1.47 -22.93 -36.30
N ASN A 78 -2.00 -22.48 -37.44
CA ASN A 78 -3.44 -22.22 -37.64
C ASN A 78 -4.05 -21.17 -36.70
N THR A 79 -3.24 -20.25 -36.17
CA THR A 79 -3.69 -19.15 -35.29
C THR A 79 -3.70 -17.80 -36.01
N PRO A 80 -4.34 -16.74 -35.46
CA PRO A 80 -4.31 -15.41 -36.06
C PRO A 80 -2.92 -14.86 -36.37
N ALA A 81 -1.92 -15.12 -35.52
CA ALA A 81 -0.54 -14.70 -35.75
C ALA A 81 0.09 -15.45 -36.93
N SER A 82 -0.14 -16.77 -37.03
CA SER A 82 0.31 -17.57 -38.17
C SER A 82 -0.37 -17.11 -39.47
N LYS A 83 -1.70 -16.89 -39.45
CA LYS A 83 -2.47 -16.38 -40.59
C LYS A 83 -2.03 -14.97 -41.01
N ALA A 84 -1.62 -14.15 -40.05
CA ALA A 84 -1.09 -12.80 -40.29
C ALA A 84 0.36 -12.79 -40.78
N GLY A 85 1.02 -13.95 -40.88
CA GLY A 85 2.41 -14.05 -41.34
C GLY A 85 3.45 -13.62 -40.31
N LEU A 86 3.13 -13.67 -39.02
CA LEU A 86 4.12 -13.51 -37.95
C LEU A 86 5.06 -14.71 -37.98
N GLU A 87 6.37 -14.47 -37.78
CA GLU A 87 7.41 -15.51 -37.85
C GLU A 87 8.25 -15.54 -36.57
N GLU A 88 8.87 -16.69 -36.31
CA GLU A 88 9.90 -16.80 -35.27
C GLU A 88 11.08 -15.88 -35.60
N GLY A 89 11.60 -15.18 -34.59
CA GLY A 89 12.67 -14.19 -34.75
C GLY A 89 12.18 -12.76 -35.03
N ASP A 90 10.89 -12.56 -35.29
CA ASP A 90 10.31 -11.21 -35.40
C ASP A 90 10.46 -10.43 -34.07
N ILE A 91 10.90 -9.18 -34.14
CA ILE A 91 10.98 -8.30 -32.97
C ILE A 91 9.74 -7.40 -32.93
N LEU A 92 8.78 -7.69 -32.06
CA LEU A 92 7.54 -6.92 -31.93
C LEU A 92 7.79 -5.63 -31.14
N ARG A 93 7.60 -4.49 -31.82
CA ARG A 93 7.86 -3.14 -31.30
C ARG A 93 6.58 -2.35 -31.02
N ARG A 94 5.48 -2.66 -31.70
CA ARG A 94 4.21 -1.95 -31.56
C ARG A 94 3.00 -2.87 -31.69
N TYR A 95 1.95 -2.56 -30.95
CA TYR A 95 0.67 -3.27 -30.99
C TYR A 95 -0.47 -2.23 -30.97
N ASP A 96 -1.09 -2.03 -32.14
CA ASP A 96 -1.82 -0.82 -32.53
C ASP A 96 -1.05 0.43 -32.13
N ASP A 97 -1.62 1.29 -31.30
CA ASP A 97 -1.02 2.56 -30.91
C ASP A 97 -0.09 2.44 -29.70
N HIS A 98 0.14 1.22 -29.20
CA HIS A 98 0.95 0.97 -28.02
C HIS A 98 2.37 0.55 -28.41
N VAL A 99 3.36 1.34 -27.94
CA VAL A 99 4.77 0.96 -28.00
C VAL A 99 5.04 -0.15 -26.98
N ILE A 100 5.75 -1.18 -27.44
CA ILE A 100 6.13 -2.33 -26.63
C ILE A 100 7.60 -2.18 -26.25
N LYS A 101 7.86 -1.95 -24.96
CA LYS A 101 9.21 -1.77 -24.42
C LYS A 101 9.71 -2.97 -23.61
N SER A 102 8.79 -3.82 -23.15
CA SER A 102 9.09 -4.94 -22.26
C SER A 102 8.05 -6.04 -22.41
N GLU A 103 8.37 -7.21 -21.85
CA GLU A 103 7.45 -8.35 -21.73
C GLU A 103 6.18 -7.99 -20.96
N SER A 104 6.31 -7.29 -19.83
CA SER A 104 5.17 -6.83 -19.04
C SER A 104 4.22 -5.92 -19.82
N ARG A 105 4.77 -5.07 -20.71
CA ARG A 105 3.98 -4.15 -21.52
C ARG A 105 3.16 -4.87 -22.58
N ILE A 106 3.71 -5.88 -23.25
CA ILE A 106 2.95 -6.64 -24.25
C ILE A 106 1.83 -7.47 -23.60
N ASP A 107 2.03 -8.01 -22.40
CA ASP A 107 0.98 -8.69 -21.63
C ASP A 107 -0.18 -7.76 -21.27
N GLU A 108 0.14 -6.54 -20.83
CA GLU A 108 -0.84 -5.49 -20.52
C GLU A 108 -1.64 -5.13 -21.78
N VAL A 109 -0.96 -4.83 -22.89
CA VAL A 109 -1.59 -4.37 -24.13
C VAL A 109 -2.48 -5.45 -24.74
N ARG A 110 -2.02 -6.71 -24.80
CA ARG A 110 -2.83 -7.84 -25.29
C ARG A 110 -4.11 -8.04 -24.48
N SER A 111 -4.11 -7.65 -23.20
CA SER A 111 -5.29 -7.78 -22.33
C SER A 111 -6.40 -6.77 -22.62
N LEU A 112 -6.13 -5.77 -23.46
CA LEU A 112 -7.10 -4.74 -23.86
C LEU A 112 -8.03 -5.20 -24.99
N TYR A 113 -7.71 -6.29 -25.70
CA TYR A 113 -8.41 -6.72 -26.91
C TYR A 113 -9.20 -8.01 -26.70
N ALA A 114 -10.36 -8.08 -27.35
CA ALA A 114 -11.29 -9.19 -27.35
C ALA A 114 -11.18 -10.03 -28.63
N ALA A 115 -11.79 -11.22 -28.60
CA ALA A 115 -12.01 -12.02 -29.80
C ALA A 115 -12.86 -11.23 -30.81
N GLY A 116 -12.45 -11.28 -32.07
CA GLY A 116 -13.00 -10.48 -33.17
C GLY A 116 -12.29 -9.14 -33.39
N ASP A 117 -11.48 -8.66 -32.44
CA ASP A 117 -10.75 -7.40 -32.61
C ASP A 117 -9.67 -7.55 -33.69
N ARG A 118 -9.55 -6.53 -34.53
CA ARG A 118 -8.53 -6.44 -35.57
C ARG A 118 -7.41 -5.53 -35.10
N VAL A 119 -6.21 -6.08 -34.99
CA VAL A 119 -5.05 -5.41 -34.37
C VAL A 119 -3.88 -5.37 -35.33
N ARG A 120 -3.15 -4.25 -35.36
CA ARG A 120 -1.96 -4.05 -36.17
C ARG A 120 -0.71 -4.19 -35.33
N VAL A 121 0.16 -5.15 -35.65
CA VAL A 121 1.44 -5.31 -34.99
C VAL A 121 2.56 -4.82 -35.88
N THR A 122 3.44 -3.98 -35.35
CA THR A 122 4.68 -3.58 -36.03
C THR A 122 5.82 -4.41 -35.48
N VAL A 123 6.46 -5.17 -36.35
CA VAL A 123 7.61 -6.03 -36.06
C VAL A 123 8.83 -5.57 -36.84
N VAL A 124 10.03 -5.97 -36.40
CA VAL A 124 11.26 -5.83 -37.16
C VAL A 124 11.73 -7.21 -37.56
N ARG A 125 11.85 -7.44 -38.88
CA ARG A 125 12.30 -8.70 -39.49
C ARG A 125 13.52 -8.41 -40.35
N SER A 126 14.62 -9.11 -40.10
CA SER A 126 15.88 -8.91 -40.83
C SER A 126 16.29 -7.42 -40.90
N GLY A 127 16.13 -6.70 -39.78
CA GLY A 127 16.46 -5.27 -39.64
C GLY A 127 15.47 -4.29 -40.29
N LYS A 128 14.38 -4.77 -40.91
CA LYS A 128 13.38 -3.91 -41.57
C LYS A 128 12.03 -3.93 -40.82
N PRO A 129 11.36 -2.77 -40.65
CA PRO A 129 10.04 -2.73 -40.04
C PRO A 129 8.98 -3.30 -40.99
N LEU A 130 8.10 -4.14 -40.45
CA LEU A 130 6.95 -4.74 -41.13
C LEU A 130 5.71 -4.54 -40.26
N THR A 131 4.57 -4.23 -40.88
CA THR A 131 3.28 -4.14 -40.16
C THR A 131 2.37 -5.28 -40.61
N LEU A 132 1.99 -6.12 -39.65
CA LEU A 132 1.08 -7.25 -39.85
C LEU A 132 -0.27 -6.92 -39.22
N THR A 133 -1.35 -7.41 -39.80
CA THR A 133 -2.69 -7.28 -39.24
C THR A 133 -3.24 -8.64 -38.90
N MET A 134 -3.66 -8.84 -37.65
CA MET A 134 -4.30 -10.08 -37.20
C MET A 134 -5.71 -9.79 -36.69
N VAL A 135 -6.63 -10.71 -36.95
CA VAL A 135 -7.98 -10.70 -36.36
C VAL A 135 -7.96 -11.71 -35.22
N LEU A 136 -8.10 -11.24 -33.99
CA LEU A 136 -8.02 -12.09 -32.81
C LEU A 136 -9.19 -13.06 -32.78
N GLU A 137 -8.93 -14.30 -32.40
CA GLU A 137 -9.95 -15.35 -32.30
C GLU A 137 -10.20 -15.68 -30.82
N PRO A 138 -11.33 -16.31 -30.46
CA PRO A 138 -11.46 -17.01 -29.20
C PRO A 138 -10.31 -18.01 -29.03
N MET A 139 -9.82 -18.20 -27.81
CA MET A 139 -8.77 -19.20 -27.56
C MET A 139 -9.31 -20.59 -27.94
N PRO A 140 -8.74 -21.27 -28.96
CA PRO A 140 -9.25 -22.58 -29.38
C PRO A 140 -9.16 -23.57 -28.22
N LYS A 141 -10.13 -24.47 -28.02
CA LYS A 141 -10.11 -25.45 -26.91
C LYS A 141 -8.84 -26.32 -26.85
N GLN A 142 -8.19 -26.55 -27.99
CA GLN A 142 -6.91 -27.25 -28.08
C GLN A 142 -5.71 -26.43 -27.56
N TYR A 143 -5.86 -25.10 -27.52
CA TYR A 143 -4.88 -24.13 -27.00
C TYR A 143 -5.36 -23.43 -25.72
N SER A 144 -6.61 -23.62 -25.28
CA SER A 144 -6.97 -23.44 -23.88
C SER A 144 -6.17 -24.50 -23.15
N GLU A 145 -5.00 -24.14 -22.63
CA GLU A 145 -4.21 -25.10 -21.87
C GLU A 145 -5.14 -25.70 -20.82
N ALA A 146 -5.43 -27.00 -20.98
CA ALA A 146 -5.94 -27.77 -19.87
C ALA A 146 -4.91 -27.55 -18.77
N ARG A 147 -5.35 -26.94 -17.66
CA ARG A 147 -4.52 -26.67 -16.49
C ARG A 147 -3.57 -27.86 -16.30
N PRO A 148 -2.24 -27.64 -16.25
CA PRO A 148 -1.31 -28.75 -16.06
C PRO A 148 -1.76 -29.58 -14.87
N ARG A 149 -1.81 -30.90 -15.04
CA ARG A 149 -2.23 -31.79 -13.97
C ARG A 149 -1.26 -31.68 -12.80
N THR A 150 -1.79 -31.61 -11.58
CA THR A 150 -0.99 -31.56 -10.35
C THR A 150 -1.44 -32.66 -9.40
N ASN A 151 -0.66 -32.93 -8.36
CA ASN A 151 -1.01 -33.89 -7.30
C ASN A 151 -1.71 -33.24 -6.09
N VAL A 152 -2.31 -32.05 -6.25
CA VAL A 152 -2.98 -31.36 -5.14
C VAL A 152 -4.11 -32.18 -4.52
N ASP A 153 -4.83 -32.97 -5.32
CA ASP A 153 -5.93 -33.81 -4.83
C ASP A 153 -5.44 -34.90 -3.85
N GLU A 154 -4.20 -35.39 -4.02
CA GLU A 154 -3.59 -36.32 -3.06
C GLU A 154 -3.31 -35.62 -1.72
N ALA A 155 -2.78 -34.40 -1.77
CA ALA A 155 -2.57 -33.58 -0.57
C ALA A 155 -3.88 -33.26 0.15
N LEU A 156 -4.94 -32.92 -0.58
CA LEU A 156 -6.26 -32.58 -0.02
C LEU A 156 -6.95 -33.79 0.64
N ARG A 157 -6.68 -35.01 0.19
CA ARG A 157 -7.18 -36.25 0.83
C ARG A 157 -6.51 -36.58 2.15
N SER A 158 -5.34 -35.99 2.44
CA SER A 158 -4.63 -36.26 3.69
C SER A 158 -5.44 -35.76 4.90
N PRO A 159 -5.57 -36.54 5.98
CA PRO A 159 -6.32 -36.16 7.17
C PRO A 159 -5.87 -34.81 7.71
N ARG A 160 -6.82 -33.98 8.14
CA ARG A 160 -6.56 -32.66 8.73
C ARG A 160 -6.28 -32.79 10.21
N THR A 161 -5.48 -31.87 10.73
CA THR A 161 -5.27 -31.66 12.15
C THR A 161 -6.02 -30.40 12.61
N ARG A 162 -6.06 -30.14 13.92
CA ARG A 162 -6.64 -28.90 14.47
C ARG A 162 -5.94 -27.62 13.95
N PHE A 163 -4.72 -27.75 13.45
CA PHE A 163 -3.90 -26.65 12.95
C PHE A 163 -3.92 -26.54 11.43
N SER A 164 -4.58 -27.47 10.73
CA SER A 164 -4.76 -27.35 9.29
C SER A 164 -5.36 -25.99 8.94
N LEU A 165 -4.85 -25.37 7.87
CA LEU A 165 -5.47 -24.19 7.25
C LEU A 165 -6.99 -24.37 7.13
N PRO A 166 -7.84 -23.35 7.25
CA PRO A 166 -7.53 -21.93 7.53
C PRO A 166 -7.03 -21.62 8.95
N GLY A 167 -6.78 -22.65 9.77
CA GLY A 167 -6.28 -22.51 11.13
C GLY A 167 -7.37 -22.12 12.13
N LEU A 168 -6.96 -21.64 13.31
CA LEU A 168 -7.85 -21.45 14.46
C LEU A 168 -8.86 -20.30 14.31
N PHE A 169 -8.58 -19.31 13.46
CA PHE A 169 -9.40 -18.10 13.27
C PHE A 169 -9.74 -17.88 11.78
N PRO A 170 -10.52 -18.79 11.16
CA PRO A 170 -10.86 -18.72 9.74
C PRO A 170 -11.54 -17.40 9.37
N GLY A 171 -11.13 -16.79 8.26
CA GLY A 171 -11.72 -15.54 7.77
C GLY A 171 -11.52 -14.32 8.67
N ARG A 172 -10.80 -14.41 9.80
CA ARG A 172 -10.53 -13.27 10.69
C ARG A 172 -9.15 -12.69 10.36
N VAL A 173 -9.14 -11.41 9.98
CA VAL A 173 -7.92 -10.64 9.71
C VAL A 173 -7.87 -9.46 10.66
N VAL A 174 -6.78 -9.31 11.40
CA VAL A 174 -6.53 -8.15 12.25
C VAL A 174 -5.58 -7.21 11.54
N GLU A 175 -5.92 -5.94 11.49
CA GLU A 175 -5.10 -4.86 10.94
C GLU A 175 -4.67 -3.96 12.10
N ILE A 176 -3.37 -3.89 12.37
CA ILE A 176 -2.79 -2.99 13.37
C ILE A 176 -2.06 -1.87 12.64
N HIS A 177 -2.54 -0.64 12.74
CA HIS A 177 -1.90 0.54 12.16
C HIS A 177 -1.30 1.44 13.25
N ASP A 178 -0.14 2.02 13.00
CA ASP A 178 0.48 3.03 13.84
C ASP A 178 1.47 3.89 13.04
N GLU A 179 1.18 5.18 12.88
CA GLU A 179 2.04 6.10 12.11
C GLU A 179 3.44 6.27 12.70
N ARG A 180 3.64 5.94 13.98
CA ARG A 180 4.97 5.94 14.63
C ARG A 180 5.81 4.73 14.24
N ALA A 181 5.23 3.73 13.57
CA ALA A 181 5.93 2.50 13.19
C ALA A 181 7.08 2.77 12.23
N SER A 182 6.93 3.75 11.33
CA SER A 182 8.05 4.27 10.54
C SER A 182 7.97 5.78 10.34
N LEU A 183 9.10 6.45 10.57
CA LEU A 183 9.27 7.88 10.34
C LEU A 183 10.47 8.09 9.40
N LYS A 184 10.21 8.72 8.25
CA LYS A 184 11.23 8.98 7.20
C LYS A 184 12.01 7.74 6.78
N GLY A 185 11.32 6.60 6.69
CA GLY A 185 11.90 5.31 6.31
C GLY A 185 12.68 4.59 7.40
N ARG A 186 12.76 5.15 8.62
CA ARG A 186 13.30 4.44 9.80
C ARG A 186 12.17 3.79 10.58
N VAL A 187 12.31 2.50 10.85
CA VAL A 187 11.32 1.72 11.61
C VAL A 187 11.61 1.84 13.11
N SER A 188 10.54 1.99 13.91
CA SER A 188 10.62 2.06 15.37
C SER A 188 10.47 0.67 16.00
N PRO A 189 11.51 0.09 16.63
CA PRO A 189 11.44 -1.25 17.20
C PRO A 189 10.39 -1.38 18.31
N ASP A 190 10.28 -0.36 19.18
CA ASP A 190 9.36 -0.39 20.32
C ASP A 190 7.90 -0.37 19.87
N VAL A 191 7.57 0.50 18.91
CA VAL A 191 6.21 0.57 18.34
C VAL A 191 5.87 -0.73 17.63
N VAL A 192 6.80 -1.28 16.83
CA VAL A 192 6.58 -2.57 16.14
C VAL A 192 6.37 -3.71 17.15
N LYS A 193 7.09 -3.72 18.27
CA LYS A 193 6.87 -4.68 19.36
C LYS A 193 5.46 -4.59 19.93
N GLU A 194 4.98 -3.38 20.20
CA GLU A 194 3.60 -3.15 20.62
C GLU A 194 2.60 -3.64 19.56
N MET A 195 2.89 -3.42 18.27
CA MET A 195 1.98 -3.78 17.17
C MET A 195 1.84 -5.29 17.06
N VAL A 196 2.94 -6.02 17.19
CA VAL A 196 2.96 -7.49 17.18
C VAL A 196 2.16 -8.05 18.35
N VAL A 197 2.41 -7.57 19.58
CA VAL A 197 1.69 -8.04 20.76
C VAL A 197 0.19 -7.71 20.65
N LYS A 198 -0.17 -6.51 20.22
CA LYS A 198 -1.58 -6.11 20.03
C LYS A 198 -2.27 -6.92 18.94
N GLY A 199 -1.60 -7.16 17.82
CA GLY A 199 -2.12 -7.96 16.72
C GLY A 199 -2.47 -9.37 17.14
N ILE A 200 -1.54 -10.03 17.82
CA ILE A 200 -1.71 -11.40 18.33
C ILE A 200 -2.83 -11.49 19.37
N THR A 201 -2.83 -10.57 20.34
CA THR A 201 -3.85 -10.56 21.41
C THR A 201 -5.24 -10.20 20.86
N THR A 202 -5.33 -9.34 19.85
CA THR A 202 -6.60 -8.98 19.17
C THR A 202 -7.11 -10.13 18.29
N LEU A 203 -6.21 -10.86 17.63
CA LEU A 203 -6.58 -12.02 16.82
C LEU A 203 -7.16 -13.12 17.70
N THR A 204 -6.49 -13.41 18.81
CA THR A 204 -6.84 -14.51 19.72
C THR A 204 -7.90 -14.16 20.76
N GLY A 205 -8.10 -12.87 21.06
CA GLY A 205 -8.95 -12.42 22.17
C GLY A 205 -8.40 -12.78 23.54
N ALA A 206 -7.08 -13.04 23.65
CA ALA A 206 -6.42 -13.49 24.87
C ALA A 206 -5.12 -12.71 25.12
N GLY A 207 -4.62 -12.73 26.36
CA GLY A 207 -3.32 -12.13 26.70
C GLY A 207 -2.14 -12.93 26.13
N PRO A 208 -0.92 -12.34 26.05
CA PRO A 208 0.20 -12.87 25.27
C PRO A 208 0.56 -14.34 25.55
N ALA A 209 0.60 -14.76 26.81
CA ALA A 209 0.93 -16.14 27.21
C ALA A 209 -0.15 -17.16 26.82
N LYS A 210 -1.42 -16.77 26.93
CA LYS A 210 -2.53 -17.62 26.51
C LYS A 210 -2.60 -17.70 24.99
N SER A 211 -2.34 -16.59 24.28
CA SER A 211 -2.19 -16.59 22.82
C SER A 211 -1.08 -17.53 22.36
N PHE A 212 0.09 -17.51 23.04
CA PHE A 212 1.18 -18.44 22.76
C PHE A 212 0.70 -19.90 22.87
N SER A 213 0.06 -20.24 23.99
CA SER A 213 -0.41 -21.60 24.29
C SER A 213 -1.50 -22.12 23.34
N MET A 214 -2.19 -21.23 22.60
CA MET A 214 -3.13 -21.65 21.55
C MET A 214 -2.42 -22.28 20.35
N PHE A 215 -1.26 -21.72 19.99
CA PHE A 215 -0.53 -22.09 18.78
C PHE A 215 0.68 -23.01 19.04
N PHE A 216 1.33 -22.82 20.18
CA PHE A 216 2.65 -23.37 20.49
C PHE A 216 2.70 -24.04 21.87
N SER A 217 3.64 -24.95 21.99
CA SER A 217 4.19 -25.54 23.21
C SER A 217 5.68 -25.20 23.29
N LYS A 218 6.30 -25.44 24.46
CA LYS A 218 7.73 -25.14 24.66
C LYS A 218 8.66 -26.10 23.89
N ASP A 219 8.13 -27.25 23.47
CA ASP A 219 8.87 -28.28 22.73
C ASP A 219 8.79 -28.09 21.21
N ASP A 220 7.93 -27.19 20.72
CA ASP A 220 7.83 -26.89 19.30
C ASP A 220 9.15 -26.32 18.77
N ILE A 221 9.53 -26.72 17.56
CA ILE A 221 10.51 -26.03 16.72
C ILE A 221 9.73 -25.12 15.77
N VAL A 222 9.89 -23.81 15.93
CA VAL A 222 9.11 -22.77 15.26
C VAL A 222 9.94 -22.10 14.15
N GLY A 223 9.48 -22.23 12.92
CA GLY A 223 10.08 -21.58 11.77
C GLY A 223 9.41 -20.24 11.46
N ILE A 224 10.17 -19.14 11.50
CA ILE A 224 9.74 -17.81 11.05
C ILE A 224 10.15 -17.65 9.58
N LYS A 225 9.18 -17.77 8.67
CA LYS A 225 9.38 -17.63 7.23
C LYS A 225 9.33 -16.15 6.84
N VAL A 226 10.49 -15.55 6.62
CA VAL A 226 10.61 -14.13 6.22
C VAL A 226 10.52 -13.98 4.69
N ASN A 227 10.43 -12.75 4.19
CA ASN A 227 10.66 -12.41 2.79
C ASN A 227 11.87 -11.46 2.69
N PRO A 228 13.06 -11.94 2.28
CA PRO A 228 14.26 -11.11 2.19
C PRO A 228 14.39 -10.36 0.86
N VAL A 229 13.51 -10.62 -0.12
CA VAL A 229 13.62 -10.03 -1.47
C VAL A 229 13.41 -8.52 -1.43
N GLY A 230 14.39 -7.77 -1.95
CA GLY A 230 14.37 -6.31 -2.01
C GLY A 230 14.80 -5.65 -0.70
N ALA A 231 15.92 -6.14 -0.14
CA ALA A 231 16.55 -5.65 1.08
C ALA A 231 16.56 -4.11 1.16
N GLY A 232 16.11 -3.58 2.30
CA GLY A 232 16.05 -2.13 2.56
C GLY A 232 14.92 -1.38 1.85
N ILE A 233 14.07 -2.04 1.06
CA ILE A 233 12.95 -1.41 0.35
C ILE A 233 11.63 -2.14 0.63
N ILE A 234 11.58 -3.45 0.36
CA ILE A 234 10.39 -4.31 0.49
C ILE A 234 10.75 -5.71 1.03
N SER A 235 11.78 -5.79 1.87
CA SER A 235 12.08 -6.98 2.65
C SER A 235 11.35 -6.92 4.00
N THR A 236 11.12 -8.07 4.62
CA THR A 236 10.61 -8.13 6.00
C THR A 236 11.53 -7.32 6.92
N HIS A 237 10.96 -6.41 7.70
CA HIS A 237 11.72 -5.59 8.64
C HIS A 237 12.24 -6.46 9.80
N LEU A 238 13.48 -6.21 10.20
CA LEU A 238 14.14 -6.96 11.27
C LEU A 238 13.40 -6.78 12.59
N GLU A 239 12.85 -5.58 12.82
CA GLU A 239 12.09 -5.19 14.00
C GLU A 239 10.82 -6.05 14.20
N VAL A 240 10.16 -6.44 13.09
CA VAL A 240 8.99 -7.32 13.15
C VAL A 240 9.41 -8.72 13.61
N VAL A 241 10.53 -9.23 13.09
CA VAL A 241 11.07 -10.55 13.45
C VAL A 241 11.56 -10.55 14.90
N ASP A 242 12.24 -9.49 15.33
CA ASP A 242 12.72 -9.31 16.70
C ASP A 242 11.54 -9.29 17.69
N ALA A 243 10.45 -8.60 17.35
CA ALA A 243 9.23 -8.58 18.15
C ALA A 243 8.54 -9.95 18.25
N ILE A 244 8.49 -10.71 17.16
CA ILE A 244 7.95 -12.08 17.16
C ILE A 244 8.82 -13.00 18.04
N ILE A 245 10.15 -12.92 17.90
CA ILE A 245 11.09 -13.70 18.69
C ILE A 245 10.93 -13.38 20.17
N ALA A 246 10.88 -12.10 20.53
CA ALA A 246 10.66 -11.67 21.91
C ALA A 246 9.37 -12.28 22.46
N TRP A 247 8.25 -12.18 21.74
CA TRP A 247 6.99 -12.80 22.17
C TRP A 247 7.10 -14.31 22.37
N LEU A 248 7.77 -15.03 21.46
CA LEU A 248 7.96 -16.48 21.61
C LEU A 248 8.81 -16.83 22.83
N THR A 249 9.95 -16.13 23.02
CA THR A 249 10.89 -16.42 24.10
C THR A 249 10.36 -16.00 25.46
N ASP A 250 9.68 -14.85 25.55
CA ASP A 250 9.06 -14.34 26.78
C ASP A 250 7.98 -15.31 27.30
N ASN A 251 7.43 -16.15 26.42
CA ASN A 251 6.43 -17.17 26.75
C ASN A 251 7.03 -18.59 26.84
N GLY A 252 8.36 -18.70 26.90
CA GLY A 252 9.07 -19.91 27.28
C GLY A 252 9.52 -20.81 26.14
N LEU A 253 9.45 -20.36 24.88
CA LEU A 253 10.08 -21.07 23.77
C LEU A 253 11.60 -20.86 23.81
N PRO A 254 12.43 -21.92 23.88
CA PRO A 254 13.88 -21.77 23.85
C PRO A 254 14.35 -21.15 22.53
N ARG A 255 15.31 -20.21 22.57
CA ARG A 255 15.87 -19.60 21.34
C ARG A 255 16.38 -20.64 20.34
N LYS A 256 16.99 -21.72 20.81
CA LYS A 256 17.47 -22.84 19.98
C LYS A 256 16.38 -23.56 19.19
N ASN A 257 15.12 -23.41 19.61
CA ASN A 257 13.95 -23.96 18.92
C ASN A 257 13.34 -22.97 17.91
N VAL A 258 13.90 -21.77 17.77
CA VAL A 258 13.50 -20.79 16.74
C VAL A 258 14.42 -20.92 15.53
N VAL A 259 13.82 -20.95 14.34
CA VAL A 259 14.51 -20.96 13.05
C VAL A 259 13.98 -19.80 12.21
N ILE A 260 14.83 -18.83 11.85
CA ILE A 260 14.50 -17.84 10.83
C ILE A 260 14.91 -18.43 9.49
N TRP A 261 14.00 -18.46 8.51
CA TRP A 261 14.28 -19.12 7.25
C TRP A 261 13.65 -18.44 6.04
N ASP A 262 14.29 -18.66 4.90
CA ASP A 262 13.79 -18.34 3.57
C ASP A 262 14.39 -19.34 2.56
N ARG A 263 14.27 -19.05 1.27
CA ARG A 263 14.79 -19.88 0.21
C ARG A 263 16.28 -19.65 -0.01
N PHE A 264 16.78 -18.41 0.03
CA PHE A 264 18.16 -18.11 -0.37
C PHE A 264 18.98 -17.51 0.78
N ASP A 265 20.14 -18.08 1.03
CA ASP A 265 21.08 -17.67 2.07
C ASP A 265 21.64 -16.26 1.88
N HIS A 266 22.11 -15.93 0.68
CA HIS A 266 22.64 -14.61 0.36
C HIS A 266 21.57 -13.53 0.53
N MET A 267 20.32 -13.79 0.14
CA MET A 267 19.23 -12.82 0.33
C MET A 267 18.91 -12.63 1.81
N LEU A 268 18.90 -13.70 2.62
CA LEU A 268 18.77 -13.57 4.08
C LEU A 268 19.86 -12.67 4.66
N ALA A 269 21.11 -12.90 4.26
CA ALA A 269 22.25 -12.10 4.71
C ALA A 269 22.14 -10.64 4.26
N GLU A 270 21.81 -10.39 3.00
CA GLU A 270 21.59 -9.04 2.43
C GLU A 270 20.47 -8.29 3.15
N ALA A 271 19.40 -8.99 3.56
CA ALA A 271 18.30 -8.43 4.34
C ALA A 271 18.65 -8.23 5.83
N GLY A 272 19.86 -8.57 6.27
CA GLY A 272 20.34 -8.37 7.64
C GLY A 272 20.08 -9.53 8.60
N PHE A 273 19.57 -10.67 8.11
CA PHE A 273 19.40 -11.89 8.89
C PHE A 273 20.72 -12.66 9.01
N VAL A 274 21.62 -12.14 9.84
CA VAL A 274 22.97 -12.68 10.04
C VAL A 274 23.15 -13.30 11.43
N PRO A 275 23.99 -14.35 11.59
CA PRO A 275 24.14 -15.06 12.88
C PRO A 275 24.48 -14.16 14.06
N GLY A 276 25.31 -13.13 13.86
CA GLY A 276 25.70 -12.19 14.91
C GLY A 276 24.54 -11.39 15.51
N ARG A 277 23.47 -11.14 14.75
CA ARG A 277 22.25 -10.46 15.24
C ARG A 277 21.35 -11.40 16.05
N TYR A 278 21.38 -12.70 15.73
CA TYR A 278 20.44 -13.69 16.25
C TYR A 278 21.14 -14.80 17.05
N PRO A 279 21.84 -14.47 18.15
CA PRO A 279 22.54 -15.47 18.94
C PRO A 279 21.56 -16.52 19.49
N GLY A 280 21.94 -17.79 19.35
CA GLY A 280 21.16 -18.94 19.81
C GLY A 280 19.92 -19.25 18.97
N ILE A 281 19.72 -18.62 17.81
CA ILE A 281 18.64 -18.89 16.85
C ILE A 281 19.25 -19.44 15.56
N SER A 282 18.60 -20.42 14.92
CA SER A 282 19.07 -20.96 13.64
C SER A 282 18.66 -20.05 12.49
N LEU A 283 19.56 -19.82 11.54
CA LEU A 283 19.30 -19.16 10.27
C LEU A 283 19.46 -20.19 9.15
N GLU A 284 18.40 -20.48 8.41
CA GLU A 284 18.40 -21.55 7.42
C GLU A 284 17.83 -21.11 6.07
N ALA A 285 18.54 -21.45 5.01
CA ALA A 285 18.07 -21.30 3.64
C ALA A 285 17.88 -22.67 2.98
N LEU A 286 16.82 -22.82 2.19
CA LEU A 286 16.61 -24.06 1.43
C LEU A 286 17.59 -24.20 0.25
N GLN A 287 18.06 -23.08 -0.31
CA GLN A 287 19.03 -23.01 -1.38
C GLN A 287 20.22 -22.14 -1.01
N THR A 288 21.39 -22.57 -1.47
CA THR A 288 22.70 -22.01 -1.18
C THR A 288 23.57 -22.04 -2.46
N MET A 289 24.46 -21.06 -2.56
CA MET A 289 25.48 -20.98 -3.62
C MET A 289 26.82 -21.55 -3.16
N ASP A 290 27.73 -21.79 -4.10
CA ASP A 290 29.12 -22.14 -3.85
C ASP A 290 29.81 -21.01 -3.04
N PRO A 291 30.41 -21.32 -1.87
CA PRO A 291 31.11 -20.35 -1.02
C PRO A 291 32.22 -19.57 -1.75
N ASP A 292 32.96 -20.16 -2.68
CA ASP A 292 34.06 -19.49 -3.40
C ASP A 292 33.55 -18.43 -4.38
N ALA A 293 32.33 -18.61 -4.89
CA ALA A 293 31.65 -17.62 -5.73
C ALA A 293 31.04 -16.47 -4.91
N GLN A 294 30.71 -16.72 -3.64
CA GLN A 294 30.19 -15.71 -2.71
C GLN A 294 31.25 -14.68 -2.32
N GLU A 295 32.53 -15.08 -2.29
CA GLU A 295 33.67 -14.21 -1.99
C GLU A 295 34.20 -13.44 -3.21
N GLY A 296 33.58 -13.57 -4.38
CA GLY A 296 33.98 -12.87 -5.61
C GLY A 296 35.31 -13.36 -6.22
N LYS A 297 35.80 -14.53 -5.80
CA LYS A 297 37.10 -15.11 -6.21
C LYS A 297 37.03 -15.92 -7.51
N SER A 298 35.88 -15.97 -8.16
CA SER A 298 35.64 -16.78 -9.36
C SER A 298 34.83 -15.99 -10.39
N GLY A 299 35.32 -15.97 -11.63
CA GLY A 299 34.59 -15.49 -12.80
C GLY A 299 33.67 -16.55 -13.44
N ASN A 300 33.42 -17.66 -12.76
CA ASN A 300 32.70 -18.81 -13.31
C ASN A 300 31.26 -18.91 -12.78
N ASP A 301 30.32 -19.23 -13.66
CA ASP A 301 28.88 -19.36 -13.36
C ASP A 301 28.50 -20.71 -12.69
N GLY A 302 29.48 -21.41 -12.12
CA GLY A 302 29.31 -22.65 -11.34
C GLY A 302 28.71 -22.46 -9.95
N ARG A 303 28.17 -21.28 -9.64
CA ARG A 303 27.80 -20.83 -8.28
C ARG A 303 26.73 -21.66 -7.57
N TRP A 304 26.12 -22.64 -8.22
CA TRP A 304 25.05 -23.46 -7.66
C TRP A 304 25.39 -24.94 -7.62
N LEU A 305 26.59 -25.30 -8.11
CA LEU A 305 27.02 -26.67 -8.24
C LEU A 305 28.20 -26.93 -7.30
N ARG A 306 28.26 -28.14 -6.76
CA ARG A 306 29.44 -28.65 -6.06
C ARG A 306 30.50 -29.07 -7.09
N PRO A 307 31.75 -29.34 -6.68
CA PRO A 307 32.79 -29.84 -7.57
C PRO A 307 32.42 -31.13 -8.33
N ASP A 308 31.48 -31.93 -7.81
CA ASP A 308 30.97 -33.15 -8.45
C ASP A 308 29.86 -32.89 -9.51
N GLY A 309 29.51 -31.62 -9.76
CA GLY A 309 28.48 -31.21 -10.72
C GLY A 309 27.05 -31.30 -10.21
N ARG A 310 26.80 -31.74 -8.97
CA ARG A 310 25.46 -31.76 -8.35
C ARG A 310 25.11 -30.40 -7.76
N HIS A 311 23.82 -30.10 -7.67
CA HIS A 311 23.36 -28.84 -7.09
C HIS A 311 23.73 -28.75 -5.60
N ALA A 312 24.31 -27.62 -5.15
CA ALA A 312 24.80 -27.39 -3.79
C ALA A 312 23.75 -27.64 -2.72
N SER A 313 22.50 -27.32 -3.05
CA SER A 313 21.33 -27.45 -2.18
C SER A 313 20.55 -28.76 -2.33
N GLU A 314 20.98 -29.73 -3.13
CA GLU A 314 20.24 -30.98 -3.36
C GLU A 314 19.90 -31.70 -2.04
N GLY A 315 20.84 -31.69 -1.10
CA GLY A 315 20.67 -32.30 0.23
C GLY A 315 19.62 -31.63 1.12
N ASN A 316 19.18 -30.41 0.80
CA ASN A 316 18.25 -29.62 1.61
C ASN A 316 16.78 -29.96 1.32
N PHE A 317 16.48 -30.70 0.25
CA PHE A 317 15.12 -31.03 -0.16
C PHE A 317 14.78 -32.49 0.11
N ASP A 318 13.51 -32.74 0.43
CA ASP A 318 12.97 -34.05 0.77
C ASP A 318 12.43 -34.74 -0.48
N PRO A 319 13.08 -35.80 -0.99
CA PRO A 319 12.63 -36.47 -2.22
C PRO A 319 11.27 -37.16 -2.07
N ASP A 320 10.85 -37.47 -0.83
CA ASP A 320 9.60 -38.19 -0.56
C ASP A 320 8.38 -37.26 -0.51
N VAL A 321 8.59 -35.94 -0.45
CA VAL A 321 7.52 -34.95 -0.32
C VAL A 321 7.66 -33.92 -1.42
N TYR A 322 6.76 -33.98 -2.40
CA TYR A 322 6.85 -33.16 -3.61
C TYR A 322 5.48 -32.65 -4.10
N TYR A 323 5.54 -31.47 -4.70
CA TYR A 323 4.50 -30.92 -5.55
C TYR A 323 4.78 -31.33 -7.00
N PHE A 324 3.99 -32.25 -7.53
CA PHE A 324 4.01 -32.64 -8.94
C PHE A 324 3.18 -31.65 -9.74
N ALA A 325 3.73 -31.22 -10.87
CA ALA A 325 2.98 -30.52 -11.91
C ALA A 325 3.47 -31.03 -13.25
N ASP A 326 2.55 -31.29 -14.18
CA ASP A 326 2.85 -31.80 -15.52
C ASP A 326 3.46 -30.72 -16.43
N VAL A 327 4.59 -30.19 -15.98
CA VAL A 327 5.32 -29.07 -16.55
C VAL A 327 6.81 -29.36 -16.40
N GLU A 328 7.53 -29.47 -17.51
CA GLU A 328 8.97 -29.70 -17.49
C GLU A 328 9.76 -28.41 -17.30
N GLY A 329 10.87 -28.52 -16.59
CA GLY A 329 11.85 -27.45 -16.47
C GLY A 329 12.81 -27.40 -17.66
N PRO A 330 13.19 -26.19 -18.12
CA PRO A 330 14.31 -25.98 -19.05
C PRO A 330 15.65 -26.46 -18.46
N LYS A 331 16.57 -26.86 -19.35
CA LYS A 331 17.81 -27.59 -19.01
C LYS A 331 19.09 -26.72 -19.04
N ASP A 332 18.99 -25.40 -19.16
CA ASP A 332 20.11 -24.47 -19.34
C ASP A 332 20.68 -23.87 -18.03
N LYS A 333 21.94 -23.41 -18.05
CA LYS A 333 22.70 -23.05 -16.82
C LYS A 333 22.10 -21.90 -15.99
N GLY A 334 21.48 -20.91 -16.64
CA GLY A 334 20.80 -19.81 -15.95
C GLY A 334 19.58 -20.25 -15.11
N TYR A 335 19.08 -21.47 -15.34
CA TYR A 335 17.94 -22.04 -14.61
C TYR A 335 18.31 -22.66 -13.25
N LEU A 336 19.58 -22.99 -13.01
CA LEU A 336 19.99 -23.77 -11.83
C LEU A 336 19.69 -23.05 -10.50
N ASN A 337 19.75 -21.72 -10.46
CA ASN A 337 19.37 -20.95 -9.27
C ASN A 337 17.95 -21.23 -8.75
N GLN A 338 17.05 -21.68 -9.62
CA GLN A 338 15.66 -21.99 -9.28
C GLN A 338 15.28 -23.45 -9.55
N HIS A 339 16.23 -24.27 -10.00
CA HIS A 339 16.01 -25.64 -10.49
C HIS A 339 17.09 -26.58 -9.93
N VAL A 340 16.78 -27.18 -8.78
CA VAL A 340 17.69 -28.06 -8.02
C VAL A 340 17.69 -29.47 -8.60
N PHE A 341 16.53 -29.96 -9.04
CA PHE A 341 16.36 -31.29 -9.63
C PHE A 341 15.67 -31.18 -10.98
N ASN A 342 16.02 -32.03 -11.92
CA ASN A 342 15.29 -32.12 -13.19
C ASN A 342 13.92 -32.80 -13.02
N GLY A 343 13.02 -32.55 -13.98
CA GLY A 343 11.74 -33.24 -14.12
C GLY A 343 10.52 -32.41 -13.68
N LYS A 344 9.46 -33.13 -13.29
CA LYS A 344 8.11 -32.58 -13.04
C LYS A 344 7.75 -32.41 -11.56
N ASN A 345 8.71 -32.70 -10.68
CA ASN A 345 8.55 -32.62 -9.23
C ASN A 345 9.22 -31.36 -8.69
N SER A 346 8.55 -30.71 -7.75
CA SER A 346 9.08 -29.65 -6.90
C SER A 346 9.09 -30.14 -5.46
N TYR A 347 10.27 -30.52 -4.97
CA TYR A 347 10.44 -31.10 -3.64
C TYR A 347 10.37 -30.03 -2.56
N PHE A 348 9.77 -30.37 -1.42
CA PHE A 348 9.72 -29.51 -0.24
C PHE A 348 11.05 -29.54 0.52
N GLY A 349 11.41 -28.44 1.17
CA GLY A 349 12.61 -28.40 2.01
C GLY A 349 12.53 -29.37 3.21
N LYS A 350 13.61 -30.08 3.53
CA LYS A 350 13.71 -30.93 4.73
C LYS A 350 13.44 -30.18 6.02
N LEU A 351 13.75 -28.88 6.04
CA LEU A 351 13.40 -28.00 7.15
C LEU A 351 11.90 -28.07 7.44
N VAL A 352 11.04 -27.84 6.44
CA VAL A 352 9.58 -27.87 6.60
C VAL A 352 9.02 -29.28 6.75
N THR A 353 9.62 -30.30 6.12
CA THR A 353 9.08 -31.66 6.21
C THR A 353 9.49 -32.40 7.49
N LYS A 354 10.77 -32.31 7.89
CA LYS A 354 11.34 -33.13 8.98
C LYS A 354 11.57 -32.39 10.29
N ARG A 355 11.86 -31.08 10.28
CA ARG A 355 12.33 -30.36 11.48
C ARG A 355 11.31 -29.41 12.10
N LEU A 356 10.66 -28.58 11.29
CA LEU A 356 9.69 -27.63 11.81
C LEU A 356 8.43 -28.35 12.29
N THR A 357 7.94 -27.92 13.45
CA THR A 357 6.66 -28.34 14.03
C THR A 357 5.58 -27.29 13.80
N LYS A 358 5.99 -26.01 13.72
CA LYS A 358 5.14 -24.84 13.52
C LYS A 358 5.81 -23.83 12.60
N ILE A 359 5.00 -23.08 11.86
CA ILE A 359 5.43 -22.04 10.94
C ILE A 359 4.68 -20.75 11.27
N ILE A 360 5.42 -19.66 11.45
CA ILE A 360 4.93 -18.28 11.40
C ILE A 360 5.39 -17.70 10.06
N ASN A 361 4.45 -17.26 9.24
CA ASN A 361 4.73 -16.68 7.92
C ASN A 361 4.73 -15.16 8.00
N VAL A 362 5.82 -14.52 7.57
CA VAL A 362 6.02 -13.06 7.68
C VAL A 362 6.30 -12.45 6.30
N PRO A 363 5.30 -12.42 5.39
CA PRO A 363 5.44 -11.82 4.08
C PRO A 363 5.47 -10.29 4.18
N VAL A 364 5.77 -9.61 3.07
CA VAL A 364 5.64 -8.14 2.95
C VAL A 364 4.42 -7.74 2.12
N PHE A 365 3.90 -6.53 2.35
CA PHE A 365 2.79 -5.97 1.58
C PHE A 365 3.23 -5.47 0.20
N LYS A 366 3.12 -6.32 -0.83
CA LYS A 366 3.48 -5.93 -2.21
C LYS A 366 2.61 -6.55 -3.31
N ASN A 367 2.55 -5.88 -4.46
CA ASN A 367 1.86 -6.37 -5.65
C ASN A 367 2.69 -7.42 -6.42
N VAL A 368 2.03 -8.14 -7.33
CA VAL A 368 2.67 -8.86 -8.44
C VAL A 368 1.75 -8.79 -9.65
N GLY A 369 2.14 -8.02 -10.67
CA GLY A 369 1.19 -7.59 -11.70
C GLY A 369 -0.07 -6.99 -11.02
N ASN A 370 -1.27 -7.37 -11.46
CA ASN A 370 -2.52 -6.94 -10.83
C ASN A 370 -2.92 -7.75 -9.57
N ALA A 371 -2.18 -8.80 -9.22
CA ALA A 371 -2.40 -9.59 -8.02
C ALA A 371 -1.51 -9.12 -6.86
N VAL A 372 -1.47 -9.89 -5.78
CA VAL A 372 -0.65 -9.64 -4.59
C VAL A 372 0.38 -10.74 -4.37
N SER A 373 1.55 -10.36 -3.83
CA SER A 373 2.63 -11.27 -3.47
C SER A 373 2.92 -11.19 -1.98
N MET A 374 1.94 -11.63 -1.18
CA MET A 374 1.96 -11.61 0.28
C MET A 374 2.00 -13.05 0.84
N ALA A 375 1.09 -13.44 1.73
CA ALA A 375 1.21 -14.64 2.55
C ALA A 375 1.24 -15.93 1.75
N THR A 376 0.34 -16.09 0.79
CA THR A 376 0.23 -17.35 0.03
C THR A 376 1.43 -17.55 -0.89
N LYS A 377 1.94 -16.48 -1.50
CA LYS A 377 3.11 -16.55 -2.40
C LYS A 377 4.42 -16.74 -1.64
N ASN A 378 4.56 -16.16 -0.44
CA ASN A 378 5.77 -16.25 0.37
C ASN A 378 6.13 -17.70 0.75
N LEU A 379 5.12 -18.53 0.98
CA LEU A 379 5.30 -19.97 1.23
C LEU A 379 5.15 -20.81 -0.04
N GLY A 380 4.20 -20.49 -0.93
CA GLY A 380 3.94 -21.26 -2.14
C GLY A 380 5.18 -21.43 -3.03
N TYR A 381 6.01 -20.39 -3.13
CA TYR A 381 7.29 -20.44 -3.84
C TYR A 381 8.51 -20.59 -2.92
N GLY A 382 8.36 -20.27 -1.63
CA GLY A 382 9.46 -20.30 -0.67
C GLY A 382 9.75 -21.69 -0.08
N ALA A 383 8.78 -22.60 -0.11
CA ALA A 383 8.90 -23.91 0.55
C ALA A 383 9.40 -25.05 -0.37
N ILE A 384 9.42 -24.83 -1.70
CA ILE A 384 9.72 -25.85 -2.70
C ILE A 384 10.84 -25.41 -3.66
N CYS A 385 11.54 -26.38 -4.25
CA CYS A 385 12.47 -26.16 -5.36
C CYS A 385 11.77 -26.17 -6.73
N ASN A 386 12.54 -25.97 -7.80
CA ASN A 386 12.10 -26.11 -9.20
C ASN A 386 10.97 -25.15 -9.60
N THR A 387 10.92 -23.98 -8.97
CA THR A 387 9.79 -23.06 -9.11
C THR A 387 9.71 -22.37 -10.46
N ASN A 388 10.81 -22.19 -11.17
CA ASN A 388 10.81 -21.42 -12.42
C ASN A 388 9.88 -22.04 -13.47
N ARG A 389 9.87 -23.39 -13.55
CA ARG A 389 8.97 -24.13 -14.45
C ARG A 389 7.49 -23.82 -14.20
N LEU A 390 7.14 -23.39 -13.00
CA LEU A 390 5.76 -23.12 -12.60
C LEU A 390 5.30 -21.69 -12.93
N HIS A 391 6.23 -20.74 -13.15
CA HIS A 391 5.89 -19.32 -13.27
C HIS A 391 5.11 -18.96 -14.53
N GLY A 392 5.27 -19.70 -15.62
CA GLY A 392 4.49 -19.52 -16.85
C GLY A 392 3.09 -20.13 -16.74
N PRO A 393 2.97 -21.46 -16.63
CA PRO A 393 1.68 -22.15 -16.82
C PRO A 393 0.80 -22.21 -15.57
N LEU A 394 1.35 -22.05 -14.37
CA LEU A 394 0.58 -22.13 -13.11
C LEU A 394 0.59 -20.82 -12.32
N PHE A 395 1.75 -20.15 -12.25
CA PHE A 395 1.97 -18.87 -11.57
C PHE A 395 1.30 -18.78 -10.19
N LEU A 396 0.15 -18.10 -10.10
CA LEU A 396 -0.61 -17.90 -8.85
C LEU A 396 -1.28 -19.17 -8.32
N GLN A 397 -1.50 -20.19 -9.16
CA GLN A 397 -2.09 -21.47 -8.73
C GLN A 397 -1.15 -22.29 -7.84
N VAL A 398 0.15 -22.04 -7.89
CA VAL A 398 1.11 -22.67 -6.96
C VAL A 398 0.84 -22.23 -5.52
N CYS A 399 0.42 -20.98 -5.32
CA CYS A 399 0.19 -20.38 -4.01
C CYS A 399 -0.85 -21.15 -3.16
N PRO A 400 -2.03 -21.54 -3.67
CA PRO A 400 -2.97 -22.37 -2.91
C PRO A 400 -2.58 -23.84 -2.89
N GLU A 401 -2.04 -24.41 -3.98
CA GLU A 401 -1.80 -25.85 -4.05
C GLU A 401 -0.65 -26.31 -3.16
N VAL A 402 0.46 -25.59 -3.11
CA VAL A 402 1.60 -25.93 -2.23
C VAL A 402 1.20 -25.84 -0.76
N LEU A 403 0.34 -24.88 -0.41
CA LEU A 403 -0.21 -24.73 0.94
C LEU A 403 -1.20 -25.85 1.33
N ALA A 404 -1.66 -26.67 0.38
CA ALA A 404 -2.54 -27.82 0.66
C ALA A 404 -1.79 -29.02 1.24
N PHE A 405 -0.46 -29.10 1.09
CA PHE A 405 0.35 -30.22 1.55
C PHE A 405 0.48 -30.25 3.07
N PRO A 406 0.30 -31.39 3.75
CA PRO A 406 0.33 -31.48 5.22
C PRO A 406 1.56 -30.84 5.88
N CYS A 407 2.73 -30.94 5.26
CA CYS A 407 3.97 -30.35 5.78
C CYS A 407 3.94 -28.81 5.88
N ILE A 408 3.01 -28.15 5.18
CA ILE A 408 2.73 -26.71 5.32
C ILE A 408 1.35 -26.51 5.96
N ARG A 409 0.31 -27.12 5.37
CA ARG A 409 -1.09 -26.98 5.75
C ARG A 409 -1.31 -27.12 7.24
N ASP A 410 -0.65 -28.09 7.89
CA ASP A 410 -0.89 -28.48 9.28
C ASP A 410 0.08 -27.81 10.25
N LYS A 411 1.10 -27.10 9.73
CA LYS A 411 2.15 -26.45 10.51
C LYS A 411 2.07 -24.92 10.44
N LEU A 412 1.46 -24.34 9.42
CA LEU A 412 1.24 -22.90 9.28
C LEU A 412 0.15 -22.43 10.25
N VAL A 413 0.58 -21.89 11.39
CA VAL A 413 -0.33 -21.53 12.48
C VAL A 413 -0.61 -20.05 12.59
N LEU A 414 0.26 -19.19 12.05
CA LEU A 414 0.12 -17.74 12.13
C LEU A 414 0.75 -17.06 10.91
N ASN A 415 0.08 -16.05 10.38
CA ASN A 415 0.60 -15.16 9.35
C ASN A 415 0.61 -13.73 9.87
N ILE A 416 1.72 -13.03 9.63
CA ILE A 416 1.94 -11.63 10.00
C ILE A 416 2.46 -10.90 8.76
N THR A 417 1.58 -10.30 7.95
CA THR A 417 2.04 -9.50 6.81
C THR A 417 2.61 -8.18 7.31
N ASP A 418 3.89 -7.99 7.04
CA ASP A 418 4.62 -6.75 7.24
C ASP A 418 4.22 -5.74 6.16
N GLY A 419 3.40 -4.77 6.55
CA GLY A 419 3.04 -3.61 5.74
C GLY A 419 3.51 -2.31 6.39
N ILE A 420 4.65 -2.31 7.10
CA ILE A 420 5.25 -1.05 7.56
C ILE A 420 5.60 -0.21 6.33
N THR A 421 6.22 -0.84 5.34
CA THR A 421 6.39 -0.31 3.98
C THR A 421 5.56 -1.15 3.02
N GLY A 422 4.64 -0.51 2.28
CA GLY A 422 3.89 -1.14 1.21
C GLY A 422 4.46 -0.80 -0.16
N GLN A 423 4.36 -1.71 -1.15
CA GLN A 423 4.66 -1.40 -2.56
C GLN A 423 3.47 -1.71 -3.47
N TYR A 424 2.96 -0.68 -4.15
CA TYR A 424 1.68 -0.77 -4.85
C TYR A 424 1.82 -1.08 -6.34
N GLU A 425 3.01 -0.91 -6.92
CA GLU A 425 3.25 -1.18 -8.33
C GLU A 425 4.70 -1.66 -8.56
N GLY A 426 4.98 -2.23 -9.73
CA GLY A 426 6.34 -2.66 -10.12
C GLY A 426 6.80 -3.97 -9.48
N GLY A 427 5.98 -4.54 -8.59
CA GLY A 427 6.24 -5.86 -8.00
C GLY A 427 6.24 -6.99 -9.03
N PRO A 428 6.92 -8.12 -8.74
CA PRO A 428 7.35 -8.55 -7.40
C PRO A 428 8.74 -8.05 -6.98
N SER A 429 9.47 -7.41 -7.91
CA SER A 429 10.77 -6.77 -7.69
C SER A 429 10.63 -5.49 -6.87
N PRO A 430 11.70 -5.06 -6.16
CA PRO A 430 11.70 -3.78 -5.47
C PRO A 430 11.54 -2.63 -6.47
N ALA A 431 10.63 -1.71 -6.18
CA ALA A 431 10.38 -0.51 -6.96
C ALA A 431 10.07 0.64 -6.00
N ALA A 432 11.13 1.27 -5.48
CA ALA A 432 11.05 2.28 -4.42
C ALA A 432 10.10 3.45 -4.73
N GLN A 433 9.98 3.84 -6.00
CA GLN A 433 9.06 4.89 -6.45
C GLN A 433 7.57 4.55 -6.24
N PHE A 434 7.25 3.27 -6.04
CA PHE A 434 5.91 2.78 -5.75
C PHE A 434 5.77 2.32 -4.30
N CYS A 435 6.76 2.62 -3.44
CA CYS A 435 6.69 2.36 -2.02
C CYS A 435 6.02 3.52 -1.27
N TRP A 436 5.32 3.21 -0.17
CA TRP A 436 4.80 4.21 0.76
C TRP A 436 4.82 3.67 2.19
N PRO A 437 4.90 4.55 3.20
CA PRO A 437 4.73 4.15 4.59
C PRO A 437 3.26 3.74 4.78
N LEU A 438 3.02 2.44 4.78
CA LEU A 438 1.70 1.89 5.07
C LEU A 438 1.50 1.77 6.59
N ASN A 439 2.60 1.62 7.36
CA ASN A 439 2.59 1.68 8.82
C ASN A 439 1.60 0.69 9.44
N THR A 440 1.43 -0.49 8.83
CA THR A 440 0.42 -1.48 9.23
C THR A 440 0.95 -2.90 9.24
N LEU A 441 0.63 -3.65 10.30
CA LEU A 441 0.83 -5.11 10.37
C LEU A 441 -0.52 -5.82 10.27
N PHE A 442 -0.59 -6.89 9.49
CA PHE A 442 -1.80 -7.71 9.35
C PHE A 442 -1.59 -9.09 9.97
N PHE A 443 -2.56 -9.58 10.75
CA PHE A 443 -2.47 -10.86 11.46
C PHE A 443 -3.65 -11.76 11.10
N GLY A 444 -3.37 -13.06 10.91
CA GLY A 444 -4.43 -14.05 10.70
C GLY A 444 -3.89 -15.48 10.66
N THR A 445 -4.75 -16.46 10.94
CA THR A 445 -4.41 -17.88 10.71
C THR A 445 -4.72 -18.30 9.28
N ASP A 446 -5.63 -17.58 8.62
CA ASP A 446 -6.08 -17.83 7.25
C ASP A 446 -5.29 -16.94 6.26
N PRO A 447 -4.28 -17.48 5.56
CA PRO A 447 -3.48 -16.69 4.62
C PRO A 447 -4.28 -16.22 3.40
N PHE A 448 -5.37 -16.91 3.05
CA PHE A 448 -6.17 -16.57 1.88
C PHE A 448 -7.12 -15.41 2.17
N ALA A 449 -7.71 -15.38 3.37
CA ALA A 449 -8.46 -14.23 3.84
C ALA A 449 -7.56 -12.98 3.90
N MET A 450 -6.35 -13.14 4.44
CA MET A 450 -5.39 -12.05 4.55
C MET A 450 -4.93 -11.52 3.18
N ASP A 451 -4.63 -12.40 2.24
CA ASP A 451 -4.28 -11.99 0.87
C ASP A 451 -5.46 -11.35 0.13
N MET A 452 -6.70 -11.77 0.37
CA MET A 452 -7.90 -11.13 -0.19
C MET A 452 -8.11 -9.70 0.35
N VAL A 453 -7.90 -9.51 1.66
CA VAL A 453 -7.94 -8.18 2.30
C VAL A 453 -6.85 -7.29 1.70
N GLY A 454 -5.61 -7.78 1.65
CA GLY A 454 -4.51 -6.99 1.09
C GLY A 454 -4.66 -6.73 -0.41
N HIS A 455 -5.26 -7.63 -1.20
CA HIS A 455 -5.62 -7.35 -2.59
C HIS A 455 -6.62 -6.19 -2.70
N THR A 456 -7.64 -6.17 -1.84
CA THR A 456 -8.63 -5.08 -1.83
C THR A 456 -7.94 -3.73 -1.55
N LEU A 457 -7.10 -3.68 -0.50
CA LEU A 457 -6.33 -2.49 -0.15
C LEU A 457 -5.33 -2.09 -1.26
N MET A 458 -4.72 -3.06 -1.93
CA MET A 458 -3.81 -2.83 -3.06
C MET A 458 -4.52 -2.15 -4.23
N VAL A 459 -5.71 -2.63 -4.58
CA VAL A 459 -6.55 -2.04 -5.62
C VAL A 459 -6.94 -0.61 -5.25
N GLU A 460 -7.37 -0.37 -4.02
CA GLU A 460 -7.72 0.97 -3.52
C GLU A 460 -6.52 1.92 -3.58
N LYS A 461 -5.35 1.48 -3.11
CA LYS A 461 -4.11 2.27 -3.18
C LYS A 461 -3.76 2.61 -4.62
N ARG A 462 -3.74 1.63 -5.52
CA ARG A 462 -3.44 1.86 -6.95
C ARG A 462 -4.38 2.85 -7.61
N LYS A 463 -5.69 2.74 -7.35
CA LYS A 463 -6.69 3.71 -7.82
C LYS A 463 -6.39 5.12 -7.30
N SER A 464 -6.02 5.25 -6.02
CA SER A 464 -5.64 6.55 -5.43
C SER A 464 -4.41 7.20 -6.08
N GLN A 465 -3.54 6.39 -6.71
CA GLN A 465 -2.32 6.83 -7.39
C GLN A 465 -2.52 6.98 -8.91
N GLY A 466 -3.76 6.89 -9.40
CA GLY A 466 -4.04 6.98 -10.84
C GLY A 466 -3.55 5.79 -11.67
N VAL A 467 -3.15 4.69 -11.03
CA VAL A 467 -2.76 3.46 -11.73
C VAL A 467 -4.00 2.80 -12.30
N ARG A 468 -3.97 2.44 -13.59
CA ARG A 468 -5.06 1.69 -14.23
C ARG A 468 -5.10 0.28 -13.64
N VAL A 469 -6.11 0.01 -12.82
CA VAL A 469 -6.30 -1.30 -12.20
C VAL A 469 -7.15 -2.18 -13.11
N ASN A 470 -6.69 -3.40 -13.37
CA ASN A 470 -7.51 -4.43 -14.01
C ASN A 470 -8.20 -5.25 -12.90
N GLU A 471 -9.46 -4.93 -12.63
CA GLU A 471 -10.27 -5.59 -11.60
C GLU A 471 -10.84 -6.94 -12.03
N HIS A 472 -10.35 -7.51 -13.14
CA HIS A 472 -10.81 -8.81 -13.61
C HIS A 472 -10.63 -9.87 -12.52
N PRO A 473 -11.66 -10.69 -12.22
CA PRO A 473 -11.62 -11.69 -11.15
C PRO A 473 -10.47 -12.70 -11.21
N ARG A 474 -9.80 -12.83 -12.37
CA ARG A 474 -8.67 -13.75 -12.60
C ARG A 474 -7.51 -13.53 -11.62
N PHE A 475 -7.28 -12.29 -11.19
CA PHE A 475 -6.19 -11.95 -10.26
C PHE A 475 -6.48 -12.33 -8.80
N THR A 476 -7.71 -12.78 -8.53
CA THR A 476 -8.16 -13.31 -7.25
C THR A 476 -8.73 -14.73 -7.39
N GLU A 477 -8.64 -15.34 -8.57
CA GLU A 477 -9.24 -16.66 -8.84
C GLU A 477 -8.56 -17.77 -8.06
N TYR A 478 -7.23 -17.72 -7.91
CA TYR A 478 -6.49 -18.68 -7.09
C TYR A 478 -6.90 -18.64 -5.61
N LEU A 479 -7.31 -17.47 -5.09
CA LEU A 479 -7.87 -17.32 -3.74
C LEU A 479 -9.25 -17.98 -3.67
N ARG A 480 -10.14 -17.70 -4.64
CA ARG A 480 -11.47 -18.36 -4.69
C ARG A 480 -11.37 -19.87 -4.87
N TYR A 481 -10.38 -20.33 -5.64
CA TYR A 481 -10.04 -21.74 -5.77
C TYR A 481 -9.66 -22.33 -4.40
N ALA A 482 -8.81 -21.67 -3.62
CA ALA A 482 -8.46 -22.10 -2.27
C ALA A 482 -9.69 -22.27 -1.37
N GLN A 483 -10.66 -21.35 -1.44
CA GLN A 483 -11.92 -21.50 -0.72
C GLN A 483 -12.73 -22.70 -1.22
N LYS A 484 -12.81 -22.91 -2.54
CA LYS A 484 -13.53 -24.05 -3.13
C LYS A 484 -12.96 -25.39 -2.64
N VAL A 485 -11.64 -25.49 -2.45
CA VAL A 485 -10.97 -26.70 -1.94
C VAL A 485 -10.82 -26.72 -0.40
N GLY A 486 -11.47 -25.80 0.31
CA GLY A 486 -11.53 -25.79 1.78
C GLY A 486 -10.23 -25.42 2.47
N LEU A 487 -9.37 -24.61 1.86
CA LEU A 487 -8.11 -24.13 2.46
C LEU A 487 -8.24 -22.77 3.16
N GLY A 488 -9.24 -21.96 2.78
CA GLY A 488 -9.35 -20.57 3.23
C GLY A 488 -10.73 -19.97 3.02
N ILE A 489 -10.98 -18.82 3.65
CA ILE A 489 -12.15 -17.98 3.38
C ILE A 489 -11.73 -16.78 2.55
N THR A 490 -12.33 -16.61 1.39
CA THR A 490 -11.99 -15.55 0.43
C THR A 490 -13.21 -14.76 -0.06
N ASP A 491 -14.40 -15.24 0.28
CA ASP A 491 -15.62 -14.46 0.17
C ASP A 491 -15.56 -13.28 1.15
N VAL A 492 -15.45 -12.08 0.60
CA VAL A 492 -15.31 -10.83 1.37
C VAL A 492 -16.45 -10.60 2.37
N SER A 493 -17.65 -11.13 2.11
CA SER A 493 -18.79 -11.04 3.03
C SER A 493 -18.61 -11.88 4.30
N ARG A 494 -17.74 -12.89 4.24
CA ARG A 494 -17.42 -13.83 5.33
C ARG A 494 -16.11 -13.50 6.02
N ILE A 495 -15.33 -12.55 5.48
CA ILE A 495 -14.09 -12.09 6.10
C ILE A 495 -14.41 -11.01 7.13
N VAL A 496 -13.96 -11.21 8.37
CA VAL A 496 -14.07 -10.24 9.44
C VAL A 496 -12.73 -9.52 9.59
N VAL A 497 -12.68 -8.26 9.14
CA VAL A 497 -11.52 -7.38 9.37
C VAL A 497 -11.71 -6.61 10.67
N VAL A 498 -10.80 -6.83 11.63
CA VAL A 498 -10.72 -6.10 12.89
C VAL A 498 -9.58 -5.11 12.78
N LYS A 499 -9.92 -3.83 12.60
CA LYS A 499 -8.93 -2.76 12.56
C LYS A 499 -8.70 -2.22 13.96
N LYS A 500 -7.44 -2.11 14.36
CA LYS A 500 -6.98 -1.42 15.56
C LYS A 500 -5.88 -0.46 15.15
N CYS A 501 -5.94 0.72 15.71
CA CYS A 501 -4.80 1.61 15.72
C CYS A 501 -4.22 1.45 17.13
N LEU A 502 -2.89 1.28 17.27
CA LEU A 502 -2.28 1.18 18.60
C LEU A 502 -2.48 2.47 19.40
N VAL A 503 -2.51 3.56 18.65
CA VAL A 503 -3.28 4.75 18.94
C VAL A 503 -4.79 4.41 18.86
N GLY A 504 -5.33 3.76 19.91
CA GLY A 504 -6.72 3.27 19.91
C GLY A 504 -7.09 2.34 21.09
N PHE A 505 -7.74 2.94 22.09
CA PHE A 505 -8.19 2.38 23.38
C PHE A 505 -9.08 1.12 23.32
N VAL A 506 -9.01 0.34 24.41
CA VAL A 506 -10.07 -0.56 24.91
C VAL A 506 -10.82 0.20 26.00
N VAL A 507 -12.15 0.28 25.91
CA VAL A 507 -13.02 0.83 26.96
C VAL A 507 -13.43 -0.30 27.90
N GLN A 508 -13.05 -0.23 29.18
CA GLN A 508 -13.78 -0.86 30.28
C GLN A 508 -14.40 0.27 31.12
N GLY A 509 -15.72 0.19 31.34
CA GLY A 509 -16.53 1.33 31.78
C GLY A 509 -16.82 1.41 33.27
N SER A 510 -17.65 2.39 33.61
CA SER A 510 -18.65 2.33 34.69
C SER A 510 -19.80 3.31 34.35
N PRO A 511 -21.07 2.97 34.63
CA PRO A 511 -22.21 3.82 34.29
C PRO A 511 -22.46 4.87 35.38
N LEU A 512 -22.77 6.09 34.97
CA LEU A 512 -23.56 7.01 35.79
C LEU A 512 -24.86 7.31 35.05
N ASN A 513 -25.96 7.06 35.74
CA ASN A 513 -27.33 7.21 35.28
C ASN A 513 -27.63 8.64 34.84
N GLY A 514 -28.46 8.78 33.79
CA GLY A 514 -29.05 10.05 33.39
C GLY A 514 -29.26 10.13 31.88
N GLN A 515 -30.43 9.71 31.39
CA GLN A 515 -30.88 9.99 30.03
C GLN A 515 -31.71 11.27 30.01
N GLU A 516 -31.41 12.18 29.09
CA GLU A 516 -32.41 13.11 28.56
C GLU A 516 -32.61 12.84 27.06
N ARG A 517 -33.89 12.78 26.66
CA ARG A 517 -34.32 12.73 25.26
C ARG A 517 -34.55 14.16 24.78
N LEU A 518 -33.77 14.62 23.82
CA LEU A 518 -34.14 15.79 23.01
C LEU A 518 -35.01 15.30 21.85
N ALA A 519 -36.30 15.64 21.88
CA ALA A 519 -37.23 15.37 20.79
C ALA A 519 -37.62 16.67 20.08
N SER A 520 -37.61 16.65 18.76
CA SER A 520 -38.41 17.51 17.87
C SER A 520 -38.76 16.68 16.62
N PRO A 521 -39.91 16.94 15.98
CA PRO A 521 -40.68 15.89 15.31
C PRO A 521 -40.20 15.60 13.89
N GLY A 522 -40.00 14.32 13.55
CA GLY A 522 -40.11 13.84 12.16
C GLY A 522 -39.12 12.78 11.65
N LYS A 523 -38.00 12.50 12.31
CA LYS A 523 -37.00 11.49 11.85
C LYS A 523 -36.34 10.80 13.04
N ALA A 524 -35.86 9.57 12.86
CA ALA A 524 -35.38 8.66 13.92
C ALA A 524 -34.57 9.39 14.99
N ALA A 525 -35.09 9.44 16.22
CA ALA A 525 -34.48 10.20 17.30
C ALA A 525 -33.15 9.55 17.72
N PHE A 526 -32.03 10.20 17.40
CA PHE A 526 -30.75 9.81 17.96
C PHE A 526 -30.77 10.03 19.48
N ARG A 527 -30.43 8.99 20.22
CA ARG A 527 -30.14 9.08 21.65
C ARG A 527 -28.74 9.66 21.83
N ARG A 528 -28.68 10.86 22.38
CA ARG A 528 -27.45 11.56 22.76
C ARG A 528 -26.94 11.02 24.10
N SER A 529 -25.68 10.62 24.17
CA SER A 529 -24.99 10.34 25.43
C SER A 529 -24.56 11.64 26.10
N PRO A 530 -24.39 11.68 27.43
CA PRO A 530 -23.79 12.82 28.12
C PRO A 530 -22.43 13.20 27.49
N PRO A 531 -22.15 14.49 27.26
CA PRO A 531 -20.89 14.93 26.68
C PRO A 531 -19.72 14.58 27.60
N VAL A 532 -18.64 14.05 27.03
CA VAL A 532 -17.38 13.81 27.73
C VAL A 532 -16.42 14.93 27.38
N THR A 533 -15.74 15.49 28.38
CA THR A 533 -14.81 16.61 28.19
C THR A 533 -13.38 16.18 28.49
N TYR A 534 -12.44 16.61 27.65
CA TYR A 534 -11.01 16.42 27.84
C TYR A 534 -10.29 17.78 27.89
N THR A 535 -9.27 17.87 28.74
CA THR A 535 -8.39 19.02 28.94
C THR A 535 -6.95 18.61 28.64
N ALA A 536 -6.01 19.56 28.61
CA ALA A 536 -4.63 19.28 28.24
C ALA A 536 -3.99 18.11 29.04
N GLY A 537 -4.37 17.94 30.31
CA GLY A 537 -3.83 16.88 31.18
C GLY A 537 -4.42 15.49 30.99
N ASN A 538 -5.47 15.34 30.18
CA ASN A 538 -6.05 14.03 29.86
C ASN A 538 -6.44 13.88 28.38
N LEU A 539 -6.02 14.81 27.52
CA LEU A 539 -6.32 14.74 26.09
C LEU A 539 -5.69 13.50 25.45
N ASP A 540 -4.51 13.10 25.93
CA ASP A 540 -3.81 11.88 25.56
C ASP A 540 -4.61 10.60 25.86
N THR A 541 -5.51 10.65 26.86
CA THR A 541 -6.48 9.56 27.12
C THR A 541 -7.57 9.43 26.06
N HIS A 542 -7.69 10.42 25.17
CA HIS A 542 -8.65 10.44 24.07
C HIS A 542 -7.99 10.38 22.69
N ILE A 543 -6.97 11.22 22.46
CA ILE A 543 -6.15 11.27 21.25
C ILE A 543 -4.75 10.74 21.59
N ASP A 544 -4.50 9.47 21.30
CA ASP A 544 -3.16 8.90 21.48
C ASP A 544 -2.23 9.35 20.33
N GLY A 545 -0.97 9.68 20.61
CA GLY A 545 0.04 10.18 19.65
C GLY A 545 -0.21 11.55 18.99
N GLY A 546 -1.48 11.99 18.85
CA GLY A 546 -1.86 13.27 18.22
C GLY A 546 -2.02 14.42 19.20
N ALA A 547 -2.19 14.15 20.51
CA ALA A 547 -2.41 15.19 21.52
C ALA A 547 -1.30 16.26 21.53
N VAL A 548 -0.04 15.88 21.31
CA VAL A 548 1.10 16.80 21.25
C VAL A 548 0.87 17.89 20.20
N LEU A 549 0.36 17.54 19.02
CA LEU A 549 0.03 18.51 17.97
C LEU A 549 -1.05 19.47 18.45
N PHE A 550 -2.15 18.98 19.04
CA PHE A 550 -3.20 19.86 19.58
C PHE A 550 -2.66 20.80 20.68
N LEU A 551 -1.79 20.29 21.55
CA LEU A 551 -1.14 21.06 22.61
C LEU A 551 -0.22 22.16 22.04
N GLU A 552 0.56 21.89 20.99
CA GLU A 552 1.38 22.89 20.29
C GLU A 552 0.53 24.02 19.69
N TYR A 553 -0.70 23.70 19.28
CA TYR A 553 -1.68 24.66 18.77
C TYR A 553 -2.59 25.23 19.89
N GLY A 554 -2.16 25.15 21.14
CA GLY A 554 -2.84 25.80 22.26
C GLY A 554 -4.22 25.21 22.53
N PHE A 555 -4.32 23.88 22.56
CA PHE A 555 -5.53 23.18 22.96
C PHE A 555 -6.07 23.66 24.30
N ASP A 556 -7.35 24.04 24.31
CA ASP A 556 -8.09 24.42 25.51
C ASP A 556 -8.92 23.24 26.01
N ARG A 557 -9.80 22.72 25.15
CA ARG A 557 -10.76 21.68 25.54
C ARG A 557 -11.29 20.90 24.36
N LEU A 558 -11.58 19.62 24.57
CA LEU A 558 -12.33 18.77 23.66
C LEU A 558 -13.64 18.38 24.32
N THR A 559 -14.75 18.50 23.58
CA THR A 559 -16.05 17.91 23.97
C THR A 559 -16.42 16.82 22.97
N VAL A 560 -16.71 15.62 23.49
CA VAL A 560 -17.07 14.43 22.71
C VAL A 560 -18.51 14.04 23.02
N GLU A 561 -19.31 13.95 21.98
CA GLU A 561 -20.71 13.60 22.06
C GLU A 561 -20.99 12.40 21.17
N ARG A 562 -21.78 11.46 21.68
CA ARG A 562 -22.18 10.26 20.93
C ARG A 562 -23.67 10.26 20.71
N PHE A 563 -24.06 10.01 19.47
CA PHE A 563 -25.43 9.94 19.02
C PHE A 563 -25.67 8.53 18.49
N SER A 564 -26.63 7.80 19.07
CA SER A 564 -26.98 6.44 18.65
C SER A 564 -28.42 6.38 18.17
N SER A 565 -28.68 5.70 17.06
CA SER A 565 -30.03 5.43 16.57
C SER A 565 -30.10 4.03 15.95
N GLY A 566 -31.29 3.63 15.49
CA GLY A 566 -31.44 2.39 14.70
C GLY A 566 -30.68 2.40 13.37
N SER A 567 -30.28 3.58 12.85
CA SER A 567 -29.53 3.71 11.60
C SER A 567 -28.00 3.72 11.80
N GLY A 568 -27.52 3.87 13.03
CA GLY A 568 -26.09 3.80 13.36
C GLY A 568 -25.68 4.73 14.49
N GLU A 569 -24.36 4.85 14.70
CA GLU A 569 -23.77 5.74 15.70
C GLU A 569 -22.98 6.86 15.00
N ILE A 570 -23.09 8.08 15.53
CA ILE A 570 -22.30 9.24 15.13
C ILE A 570 -21.57 9.76 16.37
N THR A 571 -20.26 9.93 16.27
CA THR A 571 -19.46 10.63 17.28
C THR A 571 -19.16 12.03 16.76
N LEU A 572 -19.40 13.03 17.58
CA LEU A 572 -19.10 14.42 17.31
C LEU A 572 -18.05 14.90 18.31
N GLU A 573 -16.96 15.44 17.80
CA GLU A 573 -15.83 15.94 18.57
C GLU A 573 -15.64 17.43 18.29
N THR A 574 -15.69 18.26 19.33
CA THR A 574 -15.51 19.71 19.23
C THR A 574 -14.27 20.10 20.00
N TYR A 575 -13.20 20.40 19.27
CA TYR A 575 -11.93 20.87 19.78
C TYR A 575 -11.94 22.40 19.82
N ARG A 576 -11.73 22.97 21.00
CA ARG A 576 -11.51 24.40 21.20
C ARG A 576 -10.02 24.65 21.38
N LEU A 577 -9.47 25.54 20.57
CA LEU A 577 -8.05 25.93 20.62
C LEU A 577 -7.90 27.39 21.05
N ALA A 578 -6.66 27.84 21.21
CA ALA A 578 -6.33 29.17 21.70
C ALA A 578 -6.86 30.30 20.81
N SER A 579 -6.88 30.09 19.49
CA SER A 579 -7.27 31.11 18.51
C SER A 579 -7.81 30.53 17.19
N PRO A 580 -8.47 31.35 16.34
CA PRO A 580 -8.88 30.93 15.00
C PRO A 580 -7.71 30.45 14.11
N GLU A 581 -6.54 31.09 14.21
CA GLU A 581 -5.31 30.66 13.51
C GLU A 581 -4.92 29.25 13.95
N SER A 582 -5.00 28.98 15.25
CA SER A 582 -4.64 27.67 15.80
C SER A 582 -5.56 26.57 15.26
N ALA A 583 -6.86 26.84 15.20
CA ALA A 583 -7.85 25.92 14.65
C ALA A 583 -7.67 25.71 13.16
N LEU A 584 -7.35 26.79 12.42
CA LEU A 584 -6.99 26.69 11.01
C LEU A 584 -5.75 25.83 10.80
N GLY A 585 -4.74 25.96 11.66
CA GLY A 585 -3.53 25.15 11.61
C GLY A 585 -3.80 23.65 11.75
N ILE A 586 -4.52 23.24 12.80
CA ILE A 586 -4.94 21.85 12.98
C ILE A 586 -5.81 21.37 11.82
N TYR A 587 -6.75 22.20 11.35
CA TYR A 587 -7.58 21.88 10.20
C TYR A 587 -6.74 21.61 8.95
N LEU A 588 -5.78 22.48 8.64
CA LEU A 588 -4.95 22.38 7.46
C LEU A 588 -3.97 21.20 7.53
N MET A 589 -3.45 20.89 8.71
CA MET A 589 -2.61 19.70 8.95
C MET A 589 -3.42 18.41 8.84
N SER A 590 -4.67 18.44 9.27
CA SER A 590 -5.61 17.31 9.15
C SER A 590 -6.20 17.19 7.73
N CYS A 591 -6.05 18.21 6.89
CA CYS A 591 -6.56 18.23 5.53
C CYS A 591 -5.44 17.90 4.53
N GLY A 592 -5.67 16.88 3.70
CA GLY A 592 -4.92 16.71 2.48
C GLY A 592 -5.38 17.75 1.45
N LYS A 593 -6.00 17.28 0.37
CA LYS A 593 -6.78 18.14 -0.52
C LYS A 593 -8.20 18.30 0.04
N GLU A 594 -8.65 19.54 0.22
CA GLU A 594 -10.02 19.79 0.68
C GLU A 594 -11.04 19.16 -0.26
N THR A 595 -11.90 18.30 0.30
CA THR A 595 -13.03 17.67 -0.38
C THR A 595 -14.30 18.15 0.28
N VAL A 596 -14.90 19.19 -0.30
CA VAL A 596 -16.06 19.87 0.28
C VAL A 596 -17.25 18.92 0.36
N VAL A 597 -17.83 18.80 1.56
CA VAL A 597 -19.06 18.09 1.82
C VAL A 597 -20.23 19.06 1.72
N ALA A 598 -21.13 18.80 0.78
CA ALA A 598 -22.28 19.66 0.51
C ALA A 598 -23.19 19.75 1.75
N GLY A 599 -23.72 20.96 2.01
CA GLY A 599 -24.66 21.23 3.09
C GLY A 599 -24.03 21.64 4.42
N VAL A 600 -22.72 21.48 4.61
CA VAL A 600 -22.01 22.00 5.79
C VAL A 600 -21.72 23.49 5.60
N ARG A 601 -22.19 24.34 6.53
CA ARG A 601 -22.15 25.81 6.40
C ARG A 601 -20.80 26.46 6.71
N ALA A 602 -19.85 25.70 7.24
CA ALA A 602 -18.49 26.16 7.55
C ALA A 602 -17.46 25.56 6.57
N ARG A 603 -16.23 26.11 6.57
CA ARG A 603 -15.11 25.50 5.82
C ARG A 603 -14.94 24.05 6.27
N ASN A 604 -14.94 23.12 5.32
CA ASN A 604 -14.99 21.70 5.65
C ASN A 604 -14.30 20.83 4.60
N THR A 605 -13.93 19.63 5.03
CA THR A 605 -13.42 18.56 4.20
C THR A 605 -13.89 17.22 4.72
N GLY A 606 -14.14 16.25 3.86
CA GLY A 606 -14.47 14.91 4.29
C GLY A 606 -15.22 14.06 3.27
N ASN A 607 -15.89 13.05 3.79
CA ASN A 607 -16.75 12.13 3.07
C ASN A 607 -17.83 11.58 4.02
N ALA A 608 -18.59 10.58 3.56
CA ALA A 608 -19.68 9.98 4.34
C ALA A 608 -19.27 9.23 5.62
N ARG A 609 -17.97 9.06 5.88
CA ARG A 609 -17.46 8.43 7.13
C ARG A 609 -16.97 9.46 8.14
N GLN A 610 -16.36 10.54 7.65
CA GLN A 610 -15.81 11.58 8.49
C GLN A 610 -15.90 12.91 7.78
N ILE A 611 -16.40 13.91 8.50
CA ILE A 611 -16.43 15.29 8.06
C ILE A 611 -15.72 16.11 9.12
N THR A 612 -14.81 16.97 8.70
CA THR A 612 -14.08 17.89 9.55
C THR A 612 -14.40 19.32 9.14
N CYS A 613 -14.61 20.20 10.11
CA CYS A 613 -15.07 21.57 9.90
C CYS A 613 -14.30 22.55 10.78
N LEU A 614 -14.22 23.79 10.30
CA LEU A 614 -13.55 24.89 10.98
C LEU A 614 -14.52 26.07 11.17
N LYS A 615 -14.70 26.53 12.42
CA LYS A 615 -15.42 27.79 12.72
C LYS A 615 -14.80 28.48 13.94
N GLY A 616 -14.34 29.71 13.75
CA GLY A 616 -13.62 30.46 14.78
C GLY A 616 -12.43 29.66 15.31
N ARG A 617 -12.24 29.63 16.63
CA ARG A 617 -11.21 28.81 17.29
C ARG A 617 -11.57 27.32 17.47
N CYS A 618 -12.63 26.85 16.81
CA CYS A 618 -13.11 25.48 16.96
C CYS A 618 -12.83 24.63 15.71
N PHE A 619 -12.24 23.47 15.94
CA PHE A 619 -12.08 22.38 14.99
C PHE A 619 -13.08 21.28 15.35
N VAL A 620 -14.01 20.96 14.46
CA VAL A 620 -15.13 20.05 14.73
C VAL A 620 -15.05 18.84 13.81
N GLN A 621 -15.19 17.65 14.36
CA GLN A 621 -15.24 16.40 13.58
C GLN A 621 -16.53 15.65 13.86
N ALA A 622 -17.19 15.17 12.80
CA ALA A 622 -18.24 14.17 12.90
C ALA A 622 -17.75 12.87 12.27
N MET A 623 -17.96 11.75 12.95
CA MET A 623 -17.55 10.42 12.52
C MET A 623 -18.73 9.46 12.61
N GLY A 624 -19.09 8.82 11.50
CA GLY A 624 -20.10 7.77 11.47
C GLY A 624 -19.50 6.38 11.73
N ALA A 625 -20.17 5.55 12.53
CA ALA A 625 -19.88 4.12 12.64
C ALA A 625 -20.15 3.39 11.30
N ARG A 626 -19.80 2.10 11.19
CA ARG A 626 -19.93 1.32 9.94
C ARG A 626 -21.35 1.48 9.32
N GLY A 627 -21.45 2.11 8.15
CA GLY A 627 -22.72 2.31 7.42
C GLY A 627 -22.69 3.43 6.37
N GLY A 628 -21.68 3.47 5.50
CA GLY A 628 -21.43 4.54 4.50
C GLY A 628 -22.66 5.12 3.79
N ASP A 629 -22.54 6.38 3.36
CA ASP A 629 -23.52 7.28 2.72
C ASP A 629 -24.85 7.53 3.45
N THR A 630 -25.39 6.56 4.20
CA THR A 630 -26.70 6.66 4.85
C THR A 630 -26.72 7.60 6.07
N LEU A 631 -25.61 7.73 6.79
CA LEU A 631 -25.47 8.65 7.94
C LEU A 631 -25.04 10.07 7.55
N LEU A 632 -24.65 10.28 6.29
CA LEU A 632 -24.12 11.57 5.83
C LEU A 632 -25.08 12.74 6.10
N PRO A 633 -26.39 12.67 5.79
CA PRO A 633 -27.32 13.76 6.08
C PRO A 633 -27.42 14.10 7.58
N ASP A 634 -27.36 13.09 8.44
CA ASP A 634 -27.43 13.26 9.89
C ASP A 634 -26.13 13.85 10.46
N MET A 635 -24.98 13.45 9.93
CA MET A 635 -23.70 14.06 10.26
C MET A 635 -23.67 15.53 9.87
N VAL A 636 -24.13 15.86 8.65
CA VAL A 636 -24.22 17.26 8.17
C VAL A 636 -25.16 18.07 9.06
N ARG A 637 -26.31 17.52 9.44
CA ARG A 637 -27.26 18.18 10.35
C ARG A 637 -26.65 18.44 11.72
N LEU A 638 -26.10 17.41 12.38
CA LEU A 638 -25.50 17.53 13.71
C LEU A 638 -24.33 18.53 13.71
N LEU A 639 -23.47 18.48 12.68
CA LEU A 639 -22.39 19.46 12.51
C LEU A 639 -22.93 20.87 12.41
N ASN A 640 -23.96 21.09 11.60
CA ASN A 640 -24.56 22.41 11.43
C ASN A 640 -25.18 22.95 12.72
N GLU A 641 -25.80 22.10 13.54
CA GLU A 641 -26.33 22.46 14.88
C GLU A 641 -25.19 22.86 15.83
N THR A 642 -24.09 22.08 15.86
CA THR A 642 -22.90 22.40 16.66
C THR A 642 -22.22 23.68 16.19
N LEU A 643 -22.12 23.86 14.88
CA LEU A 643 -21.54 25.06 14.28
C LEU A 643 -22.37 26.30 14.64
N ASP A 644 -23.70 26.22 14.68
CA ASP A 644 -24.54 27.36 15.08
C ASP A 644 -24.33 27.79 16.53
N ALA A 645 -23.96 26.86 17.42
CA ALA A 645 -23.63 27.15 18.80
C ALA A 645 -22.23 27.78 18.98
N ILE A 646 -21.36 27.71 17.97
CA ILE A 646 -20.02 28.31 18.01
C ILE A 646 -20.10 29.78 17.56
N ALA A 647 -19.68 30.69 18.44
CA ALA A 647 -19.61 32.11 18.14
C ALA A 647 -18.70 32.37 16.92
N PRO A 648 -19.08 33.28 16.00
CA PRO A 648 -18.21 33.65 14.90
C PRO A 648 -16.99 34.42 15.43
N GLU A 649 -15.81 34.08 14.93
CA GLU A 649 -14.57 34.85 15.14
C GLU A 649 -13.94 35.08 13.77
N SER A 650 -13.47 36.30 13.53
CA SER A 650 -12.75 36.65 12.31
C SER A 650 -11.32 36.12 12.37
N LEU A 651 -10.81 35.68 11.22
CA LEU A 651 -9.43 35.30 11.01
C LEU A 651 -8.91 36.08 9.80
N GLU A 652 -7.89 36.91 9.99
CA GLU A 652 -7.17 37.52 8.87
C GLU A 652 -6.44 36.42 8.08
N ASP A 653 -6.26 36.59 6.77
CA ASP A 653 -5.55 35.60 5.94
C ASP A 653 -4.10 35.46 6.42
N PRO A 654 -3.71 34.37 7.10
CA PRO A 654 -2.37 34.24 7.62
C PRO A 654 -1.34 34.07 6.49
N PHE A 655 -1.80 33.71 5.29
CA PHE A 655 -0.97 33.45 4.13
C PHE A 655 -0.71 34.70 3.27
N VAL A 656 -1.14 35.89 3.71
CA VAL A 656 -0.95 37.14 2.97
C VAL A 656 0.52 37.44 2.67
N HIS A 657 1.44 36.96 3.51
CA HIS A 657 2.88 37.15 3.34
C HIS A 657 3.56 36.12 2.42
N LEU A 658 2.85 35.05 2.00
CA LEU A 658 3.37 34.12 1.00
C LEU A 658 3.34 34.78 -0.39
N PRO A 659 4.47 34.78 -1.13
CA PRO A 659 4.47 35.23 -2.51
C PRO A 659 3.44 34.47 -3.34
N ARG A 660 2.58 35.17 -4.09
CA ARG A 660 1.54 34.51 -4.91
C ARG A 660 2.10 33.91 -6.20
N ALA A 661 3.20 34.44 -6.73
CA ALA A 661 3.83 33.94 -7.93
C ALA A 661 4.41 32.53 -7.69
N GLY A 662 3.97 31.57 -8.49
CA GLY A 662 4.41 30.17 -8.42
C GLY A 662 3.74 29.34 -7.33
N LEU A 663 2.96 29.94 -6.41
CA LEU A 663 2.30 29.23 -5.33
C LEU A 663 1.27 28.22 -5.86
N ILE A 664 1.38 26.97 -5.45
CA ILE A 664 0.42 25.91 -5.75
C ILE A 664 -0.77 26.08 -4.80
N ARG A 665 -1.91 26.51 -5.34
CA ARG A 665 -3.12 26.77 -4.55
C ARG A 665 -3.57 25.53 -3.80
N GLY A 666 -3.83 25.66 -2.50
CA GLY A 666 -4.23 24.58 -1.59
C GLY A 666 -3.06 23.88 -0.87
N SER A 667 -1.81 24.24 -1.20
CA SER A 667 -0.62 23.74 -0.49
C SER A 667 -0.30 24.53 0.78
N GLU A 668 -1.02 25.61 1.05
CA GLU A 668 -0.76 26.50 2.18
C GLU A 668 -0.97 25.77 3.51
N ARG A 669 -0.01 25.86 4.45
CA ARG A 669 -0.14 25.32 5.82
C ARG A 669 0.36 26.33 6.85
N LEU A 670 -0.29 26.33 8.01
CA LEU A 670 0.15 27.07 9.20
C LEU A 670 0.78 26.09 10.18
N ILE A 671 2.01 26.36 10.57
CA ILE A 671 2.87 25.45 11.33
C ILE A 671 3.22 26.08 12.68
N ARG A 672 3.06 25.28 13.73
CA ARG A 672 3.42 25.64 15.09
C ARG A 672 4.12 24.46 15.77
N GLY A 673 5.04 24.78 16.66
CA GLY A 673 5.78 23.78 17.43
C GLY A 673 6.71 22.89 16.59
N GLU A 674 7.30 21.93 17.28
CA GLU A 674 8.30 21.02 16.72
C GLU A 674 7.65 19.93 15.88
N CYS A 675 6.53 19.38 16.36
CA CYS A 675 5.79 18.33 15.65
C CYS A 675 5.30 18.85 14.29
N GLY A 676 4.75 20.07 14.25
CA GLY A 676 4.36 20.73 13.01
C GLY A 676 5.55 20.93 12.07
N LEU A 677 6.69 21.41 12.57
CA LEU A 677 7.87 21.70 11.77
C LEU A 677 8.51 20.45 11.15
N HIS A 678 8.67 19.39 11.94
CA HIS A 678 9.29 18.13 11.51
C HIS A 678 8.47 17.35 10.48
N SER A 679 7.17 17.63 10.39
CA SER A 679 6.29 17.09 9.34
C SER A 679 6.65 17.59 7.93
N LEU A 680 7.31 18.76 7.82
CA LEU A 680 7.65 19.37 6.55
C LEU A 680 9.11 19.13 6.14
N VAL A 681 10.04 19.43 7.05
CA VAL A 681 11.49 19.35 6.80
C VAL A 681 12.20 19.04 8.11
N THR A 682 13.41 18.48 8.06
CA THR A 682 14.30 18.40 9.22
C THR A 682 15.59 19.07 8.84
N LEU A 683 15.87 20.23 9.47
CA LEU A 683 17.12 20.93 9.30
C LEU A 683 18.07 20.74 10.49
N ALA A 684 17.55 20.35 11.66
CA ALA A 684 18.29 20.08 12.89
C ALA A 684 17.40 19.24 13.84
N GLU A 685 17.97 18.75 14.94
CA GLU A 685 17.31 17.76 15.82
C GLU A 685 16.07 18.28 16.58
N ARG A 686 16.01 19.57 16.95
CA ARG A 686 14.91 20.13 17.75
C ARG A 686 14.58 21.56 17.35
N ASN A 687 13.28 21.86 17.32
CA ASN A 687 12.62 23.16 17.07
C ASN A 687 13.50 24.29 16.52
N TYR A 688 14.09 24.07 15.35
CA TYR A 688 15.20 24.88 14.84
C TYR A 688 14.78 26.19 14.20
N LEU A 689 13.47 26.43 14.09
CA LEU A 689 12.89 27.73 13.74
C LEU A 689 12.22 28.39 14.96
N GLY A 690 12.42 27.86 16.17
CA GLY A 690 11.89 28.44 17.41
C GLY A 690 10.36 28.60 17.40
N LEU A 691 9.63 27.70 16.75
CA LEU A 691 8.17 27.77 16.64
C LEU A 691 7.53 27.46 17.98
N GLY A 692 6.61 28.31 18.44
CA GLY A 692 6.03 28.22 19.78
C GLY A 692 5.73 29.59 20.36
N GLY A 693 4.85 29.65 21.37
CA GLY A 693 4.37 30.93 21.89
C GLY A 693 3.78 31.79 20.74
N PRO A 694 4.18 33.05 20.55
CA PRO A 694 3.67 33.90 19.47
C PRO A 694 4.25 33.58 18.08
N VAL A 695 5.30 32.75 17.98
CA VAL A 695 6.00 32.49 16.72
C VAL A 695 5.33 31.32 15.98
N THR A 696 4.87 31.60 14.76
CA THR A 696 4.28 30.63 13.84
C THR A 696 4.96 30.71 12.49
N ALA A 697 4.93 29.61 11.75
CA ALA A 697 5.42 29.57 10.38
C ALA A 697 4.26 29.37 9.40
N ILE A 698 4.35 30.02 8.24
CA ILE A 698 3.48 29.76 7.10
C ILE A 698 4.27 29.09 6.01
N THR A 699 3.67 28.13 5.32
CA THR A 699 4.32 27.42 4.23
C THR A 699 3.40 27.26 3.03
N GLY A 700 3.99 27.04 1.87
CA GLY A 700 3.31 26.62 0.66
C GLY A 700 4.30 25.99 -0.31
N ASP A 701 3.79 25.16 -1.22
CA ASP A 701 4.53 24.58 -2.32
C ASP A 701 4.49 25.51 -3.53
N TYR A 702 5.60 25.57 -4.25
CA TYR A 702 5.81 26.48 -5.36
C TYR A 702 6.29 25.72 -6.59
N SER A 703 5.75 26.04 -7.75
CA SER A 703 6.35 25.67 -9.04
C SER A 703 7.25 26.80 -9.52
N ASP A 704 8.49 26.47 -9.87
CA ASP A 704 9.38 27.40 -10.54
C ASP A 704 9.08 27.50 -12.06
N ARG A 705 9.88 28.30 -12.77
CA ARG A 705 9.73 28.54 -14.22
C ARG A 705 9.97 27.29 -15.08
N THR A 706 10.63 26.26 -14.54
CA THR A 706 10.90 24.99 -15.20
C THR A 706 9.80 23.96 -14.97
N GLY A 707 8.83 24.28 -14.10
CA GLY A 707 7.80 23.34 -13.66
C GLY A 707 8.21 22.49 -12.46
N ALA A 708 9.39 22.73 -11.88
CA ALA A 708 9.87 21.99 -10.71
C ALA A 708 9.25 22.54 -9.43
N THR A 709 8.90 21.64 -8.52
CA THR A 709 8.27 21.99 -7.25
C THR A 709 9.28 22.12 -6.12
N TYR A 710 9.11 23.12 -5.27
CA TYR A 710 9.86 23.31 -4.03
C TYR A 710 8.94 23.85 -2.93
N THR A 711 9.27 23.63 -1.67
CA THR A 711 8.47 24.14 -0.55
C THR A 711 9.15 25.36 0.05
N ARG A 712 8.34 26.35 0.43
CA ARG A 712 8.79 27.57 1.11
C ARG A 712 8.17 27.64 2.49
N ILE A 713 8.96 27.97 3.51
CA ILE A 713 8.52 28.29 4.87
C ILE A 713 8.93 29.73 5.16
N LEU A 714 8.01 30.53 5.68
CA LEU A 714 8.28 31.88 6.20
C LEU A 714 7.97 31.91 7.69
N VAL A 715 8.91 32.47 8.46
CA VAL A 715 8.76 32.67 9.90
C VAL A 715 9.04 34.13 10.22
N ASP A 716 8.07 34.77 10.86
CA ASP A 716 8.20 36.13 11.38
C ASP A 716 8.47 36.09 12.87
N TYR A 717 9.60 36.67 13.28
CA TYR A 717 10.00 36.77 14.68
C TYR A 717 9.57 38.13 15.26
N PRO A 718 9.53 38.25 16.61
CA PRO A 718 9.18 39.52 17.27
C PRO A 718 10.11 40.67 16.90
N ASP A 719 11.41 40.39 16.71
CA ASP A 719 12.43 41.38 16.37
C ASP A 719 13.57 40.74 15.55
N ASP A 720 14.47 41.60 15.04
CA ASP A 720 15.64 41.20 14.24
C ASP A 720 16.63 40.33 15.03
N GLY A 721 16.79 40.61 16.33
CA GLY A 721 17.70 39.87 17.22
C GLY A 721 17.26 38.43 17.44
N ALA A 722 15.95 38.19 17.62
CA ALA A 722 15.36 36.87 17.73
C ALA A 722 15.54 36.06 16.43
N ALA A 723 15.33 36.69 15.27
CA ALA A 723 15.58 36.05 13.98
C ALA A 723 17.07 35.73 13.78
N ALA A 724 17.97 36.66 14.11
CA ALA A 724 19.41 36.46 13.99
C ALA A 724 19.91 35.32 14.89
N SER A 725 19.47 35.29 16.14
CA SER A 725 19.83 34.25 17.10
C SER A 725 19.35 32.87 16.65
N THR A 726 18.11 32.78 16.15
CA THR A 726 17.54 31.52 15.64
C THR A 726 18.28 31.03 14.40
N PHE A 727 18.59 31.93 13.46
CA PHE A 727 19.36 31.59 12.26
C PHE A 727 20.77 31.07 12.60
N LEU A 728 21.46 31.72 13.53
CA LEU A 728 22.79 31.28 13.98
C LEU A 728 22.75 29.92 14.69
N ALA A 729 21.75 29.69 15.53
CA ALA A 729 21.53 28.40 16.20
C ALA A 729 21.29 27.28 15.19
N LEU A 730 20.43 27.52 14.19
CA LEU A 730 20.18 26.58 13.10
C LEU A 730 21.47 26.26 12.31
N CYS A 731 22.25 27.28 11.94
CA CYS A 731 23.52 27.06 11.22
C CYS A 731 24.53 26.22 12.00
N SER A 732 24.44 26.22 13.34
CA SER A 732 25.36 25.53 14.23
C SER A 732 24.89 24.12 14.61
N SER A 733 23.64 23.78 14.29
CA SER A 733 22.98 22.54 14.69
C SER A 733 22.42 21.75 13.50
N LEU A 734 22.92 22.02 12.30
CA LEU A 734 22.43 21.36 11.09
C LEU A 734 22.48 19.83 11.21
N ASP A 735 21.40 19.21 10.76
CA ASP A 735 21.26 17.76 10.69
C ASP A 735 22.46 17.17 9.92
N PRO A 736 23.15 16.15 10.47
CA PRO A 736 24.34 15.57 9.85
C PRO A 736 24.13 15.00 8.44
N THR A 737 22.88 14.75 8.03
CA THR A 737 22.54 14.30 6.68
C THR A 737 22.54 15.42 5.64
N LEU A 738 22.67 16.68 6.06
CA LEU A 738 22.74 17.86 5.20
C LEU A 738 24.20 18.30 5.00
N THR A 739 24.63 18.37 3.75
CA THR A 739 25.95 18.91 3.39
C THR A 739 25.84 20.41 3.23
N MET A 740 26.44 21.19 4.13
CA MET A 740 26.52 22.65 3.99
C MET A 740 27.34 23.02 2.75
N LEU A 741 26.76 23.85 1.86
CA LEU A 741 27.40 24.32 0.62
C LEU A 741 28.00 25.72 0.75
N GLY A 742 27.43 26.55 1.64
CA GLY A 742 27.89 27.91 1.87
C GLY A 742 27.09 28.58 2.98
N ARG A 743 27.74 29.48 3.73
CA ARG A 743 27.17 30.20 4.86
C ARG A 743 27.68 31.65 4.91
N SER A 744 26.80 32.58 5.25
CA SER A 744 27.06 33.95 5.67
C SER A 744 26.17 34.32 6.87
N ASP A 745 26.18 35.58 7.31
CA ASP A 745 25.37 36.08 8.44
C ASP A 745 23.86 36.10 8.17
N ALA A 746 23.45 35.92 6.91
CA ALA A 746 22.06 36.00 6.48
C ALA A 746 21.68 34.92 5.46
N LEU A 747 22.60 34.04 5.08
CA LEU A 747 22.37 33.02 4.05
C LEU A 747 23.03 31.70 4.42
N LEU A 748 22.27 30.62 4.32
CA LEU A 748 22.77 29.27 4.44
C LEU A 748 22.27 28.49 3.23
N THR A 749 23.17 27.79 2.54
CA THR A 749 22.83 26.86 1.46
C THR A 749 23.34 25.47 1.82
N TYR A 750 22.54 24.47 1.51
CA TYR A 750 22.88 23.08 1.81
C TYR A 750 22.38 22.15 0.70
N ARG A 751 22.92 20.93 0.69
CA ARG A 751 22.50 19.81 -0.14
C ARG A 751 22.04 18.67 0.75
N SER A 752 20.85 18.15 0.52
CA SER A 752 20.34 16.96 1.20
C SER A 752 20.93 15.68 0.60
N SER A 753 20.86 14.58 1.35
CA SER A 753 21.34 13.26 0.94
C SER A 753 20.70 12.72 -0.35
N ASN A 754 19.46 13.11 -0.65
CA ASN A 754 18.76 12.79 -1.90
C ASN A 754 19.20 13.67 -3.10
N GLY A 755 20.21 14.52 -2.92
CA GLY A 755 20.79 15.37 -3.95
C GLY A 755 20.06 16.68 -4.21
N ARG A 756 18.96 16.99 -3.49
CA ARG A 756 18.24 18.27 -3.57
C ARG A 756 18.97 19.39 -2.84
N PHE A 757 18.60 20.62 -3.16
CA PHE A 757 19.18 21.82 -2.56
C PHE A 757 18.20 22.53 -1.64
N GLY A 758 18.74 23.22 -0.65
CA GLY A 758 17.98 24.11 0.22
C GLY A 758 18.73 25.40 0.52
N ILE A 759 17.95 26.42 0.83
CA ILE A 759 18.40 27.77 1.14
C ILE A 759 17.62 28.27 2.35
N VAL A 760 18.33 28.77 3.35
CA VAL A 760 17.76 29.52 4.48
C VAL A 760 18.29 30.93 4.37
N SER A 761 17.40 31.91 4.27
CA SER A 761 17.76 33.33 4.19
C SER A 761 17.08 34.11 5.31
N ARG A 762 17.82 35.02 5.92
CA ARG A 762 17.32 35.95 6.93
C ARG A 762 17.26 37.36 6.36
N ALA A 763 16.14 38.05 6.57
CA ALA A 763 15.98 39.45 6.20
C ALA A 763 15.23 40.17 7.32
N GLY A 764 15.94 41.01 8.09
CA GLY A 764 15.38 41.61 9.29
C GLY A 764 14.87 40.54 10.26
N ARG A 765 13.65 40.76 10.76
CA ARG A 765 12.90 39.85 11.64
C ARG A 765 12.35 38.58 10.96
N ARG A 766 12.67 38.30 9.70
CA ARG A 766 12.10 37.18 8.94
C ARG A 766 13.15 36.14 8.56
N ILE A 767 12.83 34.87 8.74
CA ILE A 767 13.56 33.75 8.13
C ILE A 767 12.68 33.12 7.05
N GLU A 768 13.26 32.93 5.87
CA GLU A 768 12.72 32.15 4.78
C GLU A 768 13.54 30.88 4.61
N VAL A 769 12.87 29.73 4.58
CA VAL A 769 13.46 28.44 4.18
C VAL A 769 12.85 28.06 2.84
N ARG A 770 13.68 27.72 1.85
CA ARG A 770 13.24 27.00 0.65
C ARG A 770 14.01 25.69 0.53
N PHE A 771 13.32 24.59 0.28
CA PHE A 771 13.93 23.27 0.21
C PHE A 771 13.29 22.43 -0.92
N ASP A 772 13.93 21.30 -1.24
CA ASP A 772 13.63 20.46 -2.42
C ASP A 772 13.91 21.10 -3.79
N LEU A 773 14.76 22.14 -3.81
CA LEU A 773 15.21 22.79 -5.04
C LEU A 773 16.03 21.83 -5.91
N LEU A 774 15.77 21.83 -7.23
CA LEU A 774 16.51 20.99 -8.20
C LEU A 774 17.86 21.56 -8.58
N SER A 775 17.95 22.88 -8.73
CA SER A 775 19.17 23.57 -9.09
C SER A 775 19.88 24.10 -7.85
N ARG A 776 21.21 24.14 -7.91
CA ARG A 776 22.02 24.82 -6.89
C ARG A 776 21.60 26.29 -6.83
N PRO A 777 21.14 26.79 -5.66
CA PRO A 777 20.73 28.17 -5.49
C PRO A 777 21.90 29.16 -5.48
#